data_AF-A0A059KR25-F1
#
_entry.id   AF-A0A059KR25-F1
#
_cell.length_a   1.000
_cell.length_b   1.000
_cell.length_c   1.000
_cell.angle_alpha   90.00
_cell.angle_beta   90.00
_cell.angle_gamma   90.00
#
_symmetry.space_group_name_H-M   'P 1'
#
loop_
_entity.id
_entity.type
_entity.pdbx_description
1 polymer ?
#
loop_
_entity_poly.entity_id
_entity_poly.type
_entity_poly.pdbx_seq_one_letter_code
_entity_poly.pdbx_strand_id
1 'polypeptide(L)'
;MPRITDSPSLPLPLQPTDRVYVERAGQGPYEIPISEIQSLIGAAPADHTHSPESLGAADADHTHSAAQIAGLGPVATMTLAEAQASVSGGGVYAPTMPTTEAIAAAAARAAADGGGIVQLPAGRITLTASLPAISGVRYRGVHPVPYVSAAAPDAYTAFIGGTVLEGNGTFAAYGCNMDDAVSPLASTAAFNAMAVFGAGFENCGFENFTYAVKGGANYKSSFINSAFSNLYALNCTAWGFYFENFIECSFDNLQSMRATLGIAAFIGSASNAVLSPGNSTLTRLYGEPASTNGSRGIMIAARNGTTLNEIGGRKLQVNRFVGGERQELIQGTSITIGSPIPVTDTSYYPLEMPVCVTQSTNGFTFYSTYFVYSRSTTTGPGTITLSRKVRSSGDIIYPNASNTMTLTTKGFPNLELVSEPSSSIANFNIIDVDLEGNATTAVVLQGVAGHLGINQVPGTTQAYNTVCMRSACACTIDLINHGGYWDIDSAAGGLSYLRTSIVSGFRQNFGINGSWRDESGNWVQQFAGTAPQNGVSPSVGDFIVPAGTRWMKAGKLGIGRRVTNSNAASLTLSDVNVGEVVNRYSAGTATWTLPTAAAANLGMAFRVVNASSQALTVATGGGQLVNGKPAATSIAVSAYSSCDISLTYDGASYLVSLGGVAGTVTY
;
A
#
# COMPACT_ATOMS: atom_id res chain seq x y z
N MET A 1 -24.54 -32.56 -21.84
CA MET A 1 -23.99 -33.12 -20.59
C MET A 1 -25.14 -33.27 -19.60
N PRO A 2 -25.38 -34.44 -19.01
CA PRO A 2 -26.54 -34.66 -18.15
C PRO A 2 -26.31 -34.10 -16.74
N ARG A 3 -27.34 -33.47 -16.18
CA ARG A 3 -27.41 -33.02 -14.78
C ARG A 3 -27.46 -34.23 -13.85
N ILE A 4 -26.53 -34.30 -12.92
CA ILE A 4 -26.62 -35.15 -11.73
C ILE A 4 -27.31 -34.31 -10.65
N THR A 5 -28.53 -34.68 -10.31
CA THR A 5 -29.25 -34.21 -9.12
C THR A 5 -29.53 -35.44 -8.27
N ASP A 6 -28.70 -35.68 -7.26
CA ASP A 6 -29.00 -36.58 -6.15
C ASP A 6 -28.21 -36.10 -4.93
N SER A 7 -28.86 -35.25 -4.12
CA SER A 7 -28.44 -34.99 -2.75
C SER A 7 -29.01 -36.11 -1.87
N PRO A 8 -28.22 -36.75 -0.97
CA PRO A 8 -28.75 -37.72 -0.04
C PRO A 8 -29.73 -37.01 0.91
N SER A 9 -30.99 -37.46 0.91
CA SER A 9 -32.01 -37.00 1.84
C SER A 9 -31.56 -37.28 3.28
N LEU A 10 -31.51 -36.23 4.09
CA LEU A 10 -31.34 -36.34 5.54
C LEU A 10 -32.43 -37.28 6.11
N PRO A 11 -32.10 -38.16 7.06
CA PRO A 11 -33.08 -39.04 7.68
C PRO A 11 -34.19 -38.21 8.33
N LEU A 12 -35.44 -38.59 8.06
CA LEU A 12 -36.62 -37.96 8.66
C LEU A 12 -36.53 -38.03 10.19
N PRO A 13 -36.97 -36.98 10.91
CA PRO A 13 -37.00 -37.00 12.37
C PRO A 13 -37.87 -38.17 12.87
N LEU A 14 -37.30 -38.93 13.81
CA LEU A 14 -37.97 -40.07 14.46
C LEU A 14 -39.32 -39.63 15.02
N GLN A 15 -40.37 -40.37 14.68
CA GLN A 15 -41.73 -40.13 15.14
C GLN A 15 -41.92 -40.73 16.54
N PRO A 16 -42.83 -40.20 17.38
CA PRO A 16 -43.10 -40.74 18.72
C PRO A 16 -43.51 -42.21 18.76
N THR A 17 -44.00 -42.74 17.63
CA THR A 17 -44.38 -44.14 17.43
C THR A 17 -43.23 -45.07 17.05
N ASP A 18 -42.08 -44.52 16.70
CA ASP A 18 -40.91 -45.34 16.36
C ASP A 18 -40.43 -46.09 17.60
N ARG A 19 -40.00 -47.33 17.41
CA ARG A 19 -39.56 -48.22 18.50
C ARG A 19 -38.04 -48.36 18.46
N VAL A 20 -37.42 -48.38 19.63
CA VAL A 20 -35.97 -48.54 19.77
C VAL A 20 -35.70 -49.80 20.56
N TYR A 21 -34.73 -50.58 20.12
CA TYR A 21 -34.23 -51.72 20.87
C TYR A 21 -33.37 -51.23 22.03
N VAL A 22 -33.73 -51.64 23.25
CA VAL A 22 -32.97 -51.37 24.47
C VAL A 22 -32.54 -52.68 25.08
N GLU A 23 -31.27 -52.76 25.45
CA GLU A 23 -30.71 -53.92 26.15
C GLU A 23 -30.45 -53.55 27.60
N ARG A 24 -31.21 -54.15 28.53
CA ARG A 24 -31.03 -53.97 29.98
C ARG A 24 -30.30 -55.18 30.54
N ALA A 25 -29.27 -54.95 31.34
CA ALA A 25 -28.49 -56.01 31.96
C ALA A 25 -29.41 -56.98 32.73
N GLY A 26 -29.42 -58.25 32.33
CA GLY A 26 -30.23 -59.31 32.93
C GLY A 26 -31.64 -59.52 32.36
N GLN A 27 -32.09 -58.74 31.36
CA GLN A 27 -33.43 -58.89 30.77
C GLN A 27 -33.47 -59.15 29.24
N GLY A 28 -32.33 -59.15 28.56
CA GLY A 28 -32.27 -59.30 27.10
C GLY A 28 -32.84 -58.09 26.34
N PRO A 29 -32.72 -58.06 25.01
CA PRO A 29 -33.19 -56.93 24.21
C PRO A 29 -34.72 -56.91 24.12
N TYR A 30 -35.33 -55.75 24.37
CA TYR A 30 -36.75 -55.52 24.17
C TYR A 30 -37.02 -54.15 23.52
N GLU A 31 -38.14 -54.04 22.81
CA GLU A 31 -38.51 -52.81 22.09
C GLU A 31 -39.44 -51.93 22.90
N ILE A 32 -39.05 -50.67 23.10
CA ILE A 32 -39.92 -49.64 23.68
C ILE A 32 -40.21 -48.52 22.67
N PRO A 33 -41.43 -47.97 22.65
CA PRO A 33 -41.75 -46.77 21.88
C PRO A 33 -40.90 -45.58 22.36
N ILE A 34 -40.48 -44.70 21.45
CA ILE A 34 -39.76 -43.45 21.79
C ILE A 34 -40.53 -42.59 22.80
N SER A 35 -41.86 -42.62 22.77
CA SER A 35 -42.69 -41.92 23.77
C SER A 35 -42.50 -42.43 25.20
N GLU A 36 -42.11 -43.69 25.40
CA GLU A 36 -41.79 -44.25 26.73
C GLU A 36 -40.34 -43.95 27.16
N ILE A 37 -39.44 -43.65 26.23
CA ILE A 37 -38.06 -43.27 26.57
C ILE A 37 -38.04 -41.93 27.33
N GLN A 38 -38.92 -41.00 26.97
CA GLN A 38 -39.00 -39.70 27.66
C GLN A 38 -39.47 -39.81 29.12
N SER A 39 -40.20 -40.87 29.51
CA SER A 39 -40.56 -41.12 30.92
C SER A 39 -39.47 -41.88 31.68
N LEU A 40 -38.59 -42.61 30.98
CA LEU A 40 -37.45 -43.33 31.56
C LEU A 40 -36.20 -42.45 31.73
N ILE A 41 -36.06 -41.37 30.95
CA ILE A 41 -35.07 -40.30 31.15
C ILE A 41 -35.70 -39.20 32.05
N GLY A 42 -36.46 -39.62 33.06
CA GLY A 42 -37.01 -38.75 34.09
C GLY A 42 -35.94 -38.41 35.12
N ALA A 43 -35.77 -37.11 35.36
CA ALA A 43 -34.91 -36.50 36.37
C ALA A 43 -34.91 -37.27 37.70
N ALA A 44 -33.72 -37.52 38.25
CA ALA A 44 -33.60 -37.85 39.66
C ALA A 44 -34.17 -36.66 40.46
N PRO A 45 -35.13 -36.88 41.38
CA PRO A 45 -35.50 -35.88 42.37
C PRO A 45 -34.24 -35.46 43.15
N ALA A 46 -34.18 -34.21 43.61
CA ALA A 46 -33.07 -33.66 44.39
C ALA A 46 -32.79 -34.45 45.69
N ASP A 47 -33.73 -35.30 46.08
CA ASP A 47 -33.78 -36.16 47.24
C ASP A 47 -33.86 -37.64 46.81
N HIS A 48 -32.70 -38.25 46.61
CA HIS A 48 -32.57 -39.71 46.59
C HIS A 48 -31.71 -40.16 47.78
N THR A 49 -32.04 -41.32 48.32
CA THR A 49 -31.36 -41.93 49.46
C THR A 49 -30.43 -43.04 48.98
N HIS A 50 -29.17 -42.97 49.38
CA HIS A 50 -28.22 -44.06 49.22
C HIS A 50 -28.48 -45.12 50.30
N SER A 51 -28.50 -46.40 49.92
CA SER A 51 -28.43 -47.47 50.91
C SER A 51 -27.00 -47.57 51.47
N PRO A 52 -26.80 -47.97 52.74
CA PRO A 52 -25.48 -48.14 53.33
C PRO A 52 -24.53 -49.04 52.53
N GLU A 53 -25.05 -49.99 51.72
CA GLU A 53 -24.19 -50.84 50.88
C GLU A 53 -23.57 -50.08 49.68
N SER A 54 -24.14 -48.94 49.28
CA SER A 54 -23.65 -48.14 48.14
C SER A 54 -22.51 -47.20 48.49
N LEU A 55 -22.19 -47.05 49.78
CA LEU A 55 -21.07 -46.27 50.30
C LEU A 55 -20.02 -47.25 50.83
N GLY A 56 -19.17 -47.73 49.92
CA GLY A 56 -18.07 -48.63 50.29
C GLY A 56 -17.24 -48.06 51.45
N ALA A 57 -17.26 -48.77 52.58
CA ALA A 57 -16.32 -48.69 53.71
C ALA A 57 -15.96 -47.27 54.21
N ALA A 58 -16.95 -46.41 54.42
CA ALA A 58 -16.79 -45.23 55.26
C ALA A 58 -17.74 -45.33 56.45
N ASP A 59 -17.17 -45.46 57.66
CA ASP A 59 -17.92 -45.46 58.91
C ASP A 59 -18.78 -44.18 59.00
N ALA A 60 -20.05 -44.34 59.37
CA ALA A 60 -21.10 -43.33 59.26
C ALA A 60 -20.87 -42.07 60.11
N ASP A 61 -19.92 -42.09 61.05
CA ASP A 61 -19.58 -40.95 61.89
C ASP A 61 -18.06 -40.78 61.96
N HIS A 62 -17.53 -39.81 61.21
CA HIS A 62 -16.23 -39.22 61.52
C HIS A 62 -16.43 -37.73 61.79
N THR A 63 -15.94 -37.28 62.94
CA THR A 63 -16.00 -35.87 63.34
C THR A 63 -14.59 -35.28 63.28
N HIS A 64 -14.48 -34.11 62.65
CA HIS A 64 -13.27 -33.30 62.70
C HIS A 64 -13.33 -32.42 63.94
N SER A 65 -12.28 -32.45 64.76
CA SER A 65 -12.17 -31.52 65.88
C SER A 65 -11.92 -30.10 65.37
N ALA A 66 -12.41 -29.08 66.08
CA ALA A 66 -12.18 -27.67 65.74
C ALA A 66 -10.68 -27.32 65.62
N ALA A 67 -9.79 -28.07 66.28
CA ALA A 67 -8.34 -27.94 66.17
C ALA A 67 -7.77 -28.45 64.83
N GLN A 68 -8.41 -29.45 64.18
CA GLN A 68 -8.01 -29.94 62.86
C GLN A 68 -8.43 -28.97 61.73
N ILE A 69 -9.44 -28.14 61.96
CA ILE A 69 -9.90 -27.11 61.02
C ILE A 69 -9.07 -25.82 61.17
N ALA A 70 -8.61 -25.48 62.38
CA ALA A 70 -7.82 -24.28 62.65
C ALA A 70 -6.34 -24.35 62.19
N GLY A 71 -5.83 -25.55 61.84
CA GLY A 71 -4.46 -25.76 61.38
C GLY A 71 -4.24 -25.55 59.88
N LEU A 72 -5.31 -25.40 59.10
CA LEU A 72 -5.24 -24.97 57.71
C LEU A 72 -5.33 -23.44 57.73
N GLY A 73 -4.20 -22.77 57.55
CA GLY A 73 -4.17 -21.33 57.25
C GLY A 73 -5.16 -21.00 56.13
N PRO A 74 -5.64 -19.75 56.03
CA PRO A 74 -6.79 -19.40 55.19
C PRO A 74 -6.69 -20.08 53.83
N VAL A 75 -7.52 -21.10 53.64
CA VAL A 75 -7.73 -21.70 52.33
C VAL A 75 -8.21 -20.53 51.51
N ALA A 76 -7.38 -20.09 50.56
CA ALA A 76 -7.82 -19.14 49.55
C ALA A 76 -9.08 -19.75 48.94
N THR A 77 -10.24 -19.25 49.33
CA THR A 77 -11.50 -19.57 48.68
C THR A 77 -11.34 -19.09 47.25
N MET A 78 -10.93 -20.00 46.36
CA MET A 78 -11.17 -19.84 44.94
C MET A 78 -12.67 -19.59 44.83
N THR A 79 -13.02 -18.40 44.38
CA THR A 79 -14.37 -18.04 44.01
C THR A 79 -14.87 -19.07 42.99
N LEU A 80 -16.19 -19.29 42.94
CA LEU A 80 -16.80 -20.18 41.96
C LEU A 80 -16.40 -19.80 40.51
N ALA A 81 -16.08 -18.52 40.28
CA ALA A 81 -15.52 -18.01 39.02
C ALA A 81 -14.08 -18.49 38.74
N GLU A 82 -13.24 -18.64 39.76
CA GLU A 82 -11.87 -19.18 39.63
C GLU A 82 -11.88 -20.71 39.45
N ALA A 83 -12.83 -21.42 40.05
CA ALA A 83 -12.96 -22.87 39.95
C ALA A 83 -13.55 -23.34 38.59
N GLN A 84 -14.46 -22.56 38.00
CA GLN A 84 -15.16 -22.92 36.76
C GLN A 84 -14.44 -22.47 35.48
N ALA A 85 -13.40 -21.63 35.58
CA ALA A 85 -12.47 -21.37 34.49
C ALA A 85 -11.42 -22.49 34.30
N SER A 86 -11.46 -23.57 35.09
CA SER A 86 -10.44 -24.64 35.11
C SER A 86 -10.66 -25.79 34.11
N VAL A 87 -11.56 -25.66 33.14
CA VAL A 87 -11.67 -26.65 32.05
C VAL A 87 -10.79 -26.25 30.87
N SER A 88 -9.47 -26.23 31.05
CA SER A 88 -8.56 -26.23 29.91
C SER A 88 -7.17 -26.78 30.21
N GLY A 89 -6.99 -28.06 29.93
CA GLY A 89 -5.68 -28.51 29.45
C GLY A 89 -5.45 -27.93 28.06
N GLY A 90 -4.31 -27.27 27.82
CA GLY A 90 -3.86 -26.90 26.47
C GLY A 90 -3.82 -25.42 26.10
N GLY A 91 -3.91 -24.48 27.04
CA GLY A 91 -3.70 -23.04 26.77
C GLY A 91 -4.86 -22.34 26.04
N VAL A 92 -6.08 -22.87 26.15
CA VAL A 92 -7.32 -22.28 25.62
C VAL A 92 -8.21 -21.85 26.78
N TYR A 93 -8.87 -20.70 26.72
CA TYR A 93 -9.65 -20.13 27.81
C TYR A 93 -11.01 -19.71 27.25
N ALA A 94 -12.10 -20.24 27.78
CA ALA A 94 -13.45 -19.85 27.36
C ALA A 94 -14.04 -18.85 28.37
N PRO A 95 -14.65 -17.74 27.93
CA PRO A 95 -15.40 -16.87 28.82
C PRO A 95 -16.64 -17.61 29.33
N THR A 96 -17.00 -17.40 30.60
CA THR A 96 -18.16 -18.04 31.22
C THR A 96 -19.49 -17.56 30.63
N MET A 97 -19.50 -16.33 30.11
CA MET A 97 -20.63 -15.69 29.46
C MET A 97 -20.14 -14.82 28.29
N PRO A 98 -20.96 -14.55 27.26
CA PRO A 98 -20.62 -13.63 26.18
C PRO A 98 -20.78 -12.17 26.63
N THR A 99 -20.02 -11.74 27.64
CA THR A 99 -19.98 -10.34 28.10
C THR A 99 -18.54 -9.82 28.09
N THR A 100 -18.36 -8.50 28.00
CA THR A 100 -17.04 -7.86 28.01
C THR A 100 -16.22 -8.28 29.23
N GLU A 101 -16.82 -8.30 30.40
CA GLU A 101 -16.16 -8.60 31.67
C GLU A 101 -15.70 -10.06 31.72
N ALA A 102 -16.52 -11.00 31.27
CA ALA A 102 -16.18 -12.43 31.26
C ALA A 102 -15.07 -12.74 30.23
N ILE A 103 -15.07 -12.05 29.08
CA ILE A 103 -14.00 -12.15 28.08
C ILE A 103 -12.69 -11.58 28.62
N ALA A 104 -12.73 -10.42 29.26
CA ALA A 104 -11.56 -9.82 29.88
C ALA A 104 -11.00 -10.69 31.02
N ALA A 105 -11.85 -11.34 31.81
CA ALA A 105 -11.43 -12.27 32.86
C ALA A 105 -10.72 -13.50 32.29
N ALA A 106 -11.24 -14.09 31.20
CA ALA A 106 -10.58 -15.20 30.51
C ALA A 106 -9.22 -14.78 29.94
N ALA A 107 -9.11 -13.56 29.39
CA ALA A 107 -7.84 -13.00 28.91
C ALA A 107 -6.82 -12.77 30.04
N ALA A 108 -7.26 -12.22 31.17
CA ALA A 108 -6.41 -12.03 32.33
C ALA A 108 -5.89 -13.37 32.88
N ARG A 109 -6.73 -14.41 32.88
CA ARG A 109 -6.31 -15.76 33.26
C ARG A 109 -5.30 -16.34 32.27
N ALA A 110 -5.55 -16.25 30.97
CA ALA A 110 -4.59 -16.68 29.95
C ALA A 110 -3.22 -16.01 30.15
N ALA A 111 -3.21 -14.70 30.43
CA ALA A 111 -1.99 -13.97 30.72
C ALA A 111 -1.28 -14.45 31.99
N ALA A 112 -2.02 -14.72 33.06
CA ALA A 112 -1.46 -15.23 34.32
C ALA A 112 -0.79 -16.60 34.15
N ASP A 113 -1.28 -17.41 33.22
CA ASP A 113 -0.72 -18.73 32.89
C ASP A 113 0.43 -18.63 31.83
N GLY A 114 0.87 -17.41 31.48
CA GLY A 114 1.98 -17.16 30.56
C GLY A 114 1.58 -16.97 29.09
N GLY A 115 0.28 -16.93 28.79
CA GLY A 115 -0.29 -16.74 27.46
C GLY A 115 -1.35 -17.79 27.12
N GLY A 116 -2.03 -17.61 25.98
CA GLY A 116 -3.04 -18.55 25.52
C GLY A 116 -4.05 -17.97 24.55
N ILE A 117 -5.06 -18.77 24.23
CA ILE A 117 -6.14 -18.42 23.31
C ILE A 117 -7.44 -18.25 24.09
N VAL A 118 -8.02 -17.05 24.08
CA VAL A 118 -9.39 -16.82 24.53
C VAL A 118 -10.37 -17.22 23.43
N GLN A 119 -11.09 -18.32 23.61
CA GLN A 119 -12.06 -18.85 22.66
C GLN A 119 -13.41 -18.16 22.86
N LEU A 120 -13.78 -17.29 21.93
CA LEU A 120 -15.06 -16.60 21.92
C LEU A 120 -16.16 -17.54 21.37
N PRO A 121 -17.36 -17.53 21.96
CA PRO A 121 -18.49 -18.31 21.44
C PRO A 121 -19.03 -17.71 20.13
N ALA A 122 -19.75 -18.53 19.36
CA ALA A 122 -20.53 -18.03 18.23
C ALA A 122 -21.70 -17.16 18.73
N GLY A 123 -22.10 -16.17 17.94
CA GLY A 123 -23.17 -15.24 18.25
C GLY A 123 -22.73 -13.79 18.19
N ARG A 124 -23.71 -12.90 18.36
CA ARG A 124 -23.50 -11.45 18.48
C ARG A 124 -23.25 -11.11 19.95
N ILE A 125 -22.10 -10.51 20.23
CA ILE A 125 -21.61 -10.18 21.57
C ILE A 125 -21.48 -8.66 21.66
N THR A 126 -22.38 -8.02 22.38
CA THR A 126 -22.30 -6.58 22.63
C THR A 126 -21.18 -6.30 23.62
N LEU A 127 -20.24 -5.44 23.24
CA LEU A 127 -19.18 -4.96 24.11
C LEU A 127 -19.57 -3.63 24.75
N THR A 128 -19.15 -3.43 26.00
CA THR A 128 -19.28 -2.17 26.74
C THR A 128 -17.98 -1.38 26.80
N ALA A 129 -16.85 -2.03 26.52
CA ALA A 129 -15.51 -1.45 26.48
C ALA A 129 -14.56 -2.26 25.55
N SER A 130 -13.40 -1.70 25.23
CA SER A 130 -12.35 -2.40 24.46
C SER A 130 -11.89 -3.67 25.18
N LEU A 131 -11.71 -4.76 24.42
CA LEU A 131 -11.04 -5.95 24.94
C LEU A 131 -9.54 -5.67 25.17
N PRO A 132 -8.95 -6.19 26.26
CA PRO A 132 -7.57 -5.88 26.60
C PRO A 132 -6.59 -6.58 25.66
N ALA A 133 -5.61 -5.84 25.17
CA ALA A 133 -4.44 -6.38 24.49
C ALA A 133 -3.35 -6.73 25.52
N ILE A 134 -3.09 -8.02 25.69
CA ILE A 134 -2.14 -8.54 26.68
C ILE A 134 -1.11 -9.40 25.96
N SER A 135 0.17 -9.27 26.33
CA SER A 135 1.24 -10.05 25.73
C SER A 135 1.01 -11.55 25.91
N GLY A 136 1.21 -12.32 24.85
CA GLY A 136 0.99 -13.77 24.81
C GLY A 136 -0.48 -14.21 24.72
N VAL A 137 -1.45 -13.29 24.76
CA VAL A 137 -2.88 -13.61 24.69
C VAL A 137 -3.45 -13.32 23.30
N ARG A 138 -4.14 -14.32 22.73
CA ARG A 138 -4.85 -14.20 21.45
C ARG A 138 -6.34 -14.45 21.64
N TYR A 139 -7.16 -13.84 20.80
CA TYR A 139 -8.61 -14.08 20.79
C TYR A 139 -8.99 -14.84 19.53
N ARG A 140 -9.81 -15.89 19.66
CA ARG A 140 -10.30 -16.70 18.55
C ARG A 140 -11.81 -16.80 18.59
N GLY A 141 -12.49 -16.32 17.56
CA GLY A 141 -13.91 -16.57 17.35
C GLY A 141 -14.20 -17.78 16.46
N VAL A 142 -15.47 -17.93 16.15
CA VAL A 142 -15.97 -18.76 15.04
C VAL A 142 -16.05 -17.88 13.80
N HIS A 143 -15.51 -18.35 12.68
CA HIS A 143 -15.39 -17.56 11.44
C HIS A 143 -16.70 -16.84 11.11
N PRO A 144 -16.68 -15.49 10.96
CA PRO A 144 -17.89 -14.73 10.72
C PRO A 144 -18.46 -15.06 9.35
N VAL A 145 -19.78 -15.01 9.24
CA VAL A 145 -20.49 -15.23 7.97
C VAL A 145 -21.02 -13.89 7.48
N PRO A 146 -20.27 -13.15 6.64
CA PRO A 146 -20.75 -11.92 6.04
C PRO A 146 -21.91 -12.20 5.09
N TYR A 147 -22.94 -11.35 5.15
CA TYR A 147 -24.02 -11.35 4.16
C TYR A 147 -23.53 -10.65 2.90
N VAL A 148 -23.21 -11.43 1.88
CA VAL A 148 -22.79 -10.96 0.56
C VAL A 148 -23.98 -10.92 -0.40
N SER A 149 -24.09 -9.85 -1.18
CA SER A 149 -25.13 -9.76 -2.21
C SER A 149 -24.70 -10.48 -3.49
N ALA A 150 -25.65 -11.04 -4.25
CA ALA A 150 -25.33 -11.71 -5.52
C ALA A 150 -24.72 -10.76 -6.57
N ALA A 151 -24.97 -9.45 -6.45
CA ALA A 151 -24.45 -8.44 -7.37
C ALA A 151 -23.02 -7.98 -7.03
N ALA A 152 -22.54 -8.26 -5.81
CA ALA A 152 -21.23 -7.86 -5.30
C ALA A 152 -20.73 -8.94 -4.31
N PRO A 153 -20.18 -10.07 -4.80
CA PRO A 153 -19.86 -11.25 -3.99
C PRO A 153 -18.70 -11.04 -3.00
N ASP A 154 -18.02 -9.90 -3.10
CA ASP A 154 -16.90 -9.44 -2.29
C ASP A 154 -17.23 -8.18 -1.46
N ALA A 155 -18.51 -7.77 -1.44
CA ALA A 155 -19.07 -6.76 -0.52
C ALA A 155 -19.97 -7.41 0.52
N TYR A 156 -19.99 -6.87 1.74
CA TYR A 156 -20.96 -7.29 2.74
C TYR A 156 -21.57 -6.11 3.50
N THR A 157 -22.83 -6.26 3.88
CA THR A 157 -23.60 -5.20 4.56
C THR A 157 -24.08 -5.57 5.95
N ALA A 158 -23.91 -6.84 6.34
CA ALA A 158 -24.30 -7.37 7.64
C ALA A 158 -23.55 -8.67 7.92
N PHE A 159 -23.61 -9.14 9.16
CA PHE A 159 -23.18 -10.48 9.55
C PHE A 159 -24.40 -11.35 9.88
N ILE A 160 -24.45 -12.57 9.34
CA ILE A 160 -25.57 -13.53 9.55
C ILE A 160 -25.17 -14.75 10.39
N GLY A 161 -23.90 -14.86 10.79
CA GLY A 161 -23.41 -15.98 11.59
C GLY A 161 -21.96 -15.81 12.05
N GLY A 162 -21.46 -16.79 12.80
CA GLY A 162 -20.13 -16.79 13.43
C GLY A 162 -20.07 -15.94 14.70
N THR A 163 -18.87 -15.54 15.11
CA THR A 163 -18.65 -14.62 16.24
C THR A 163 -18.61 -13.18 15.72
N VAL A 164 -19.52 -12.35 16.21
CA VAL A 164 -19.61 -10.92 15.88
C VAL A 164 -19.56 -10.11 17.15
N LEU A 165 -18.56 -9.24 17.28
CA LEU A 165 -18.48 -8.25 18.35
C LEU A 165 -19.21 -6.99 17.88
N GLU A 166 -20.04 -6.42 18.76
CA GLU A 166 -20.83 -5.23 18.46
C GLU A 166 -20.54 -4.11 19.47
N GLY A 167 -20.22 -2.94 18.96
CA GLY A 167 -20.03 -1.73 19.75
C GLY A 167 -21.15 -0.71 19.57
N ASN A 168 -20.92 0.50 20.06
CA ASN A 168 -21.83 1.66 19.94
C ASN A 168 -21.21 2.84 19.18
N GLY A 169 -20.05 2.64 18.56
CA GLY A 169 -19.33 3.65 17.79
C GLY A 169 -18.44 4.59 18.60
N THR A 170 -18.28 4.38 19.91
CA THR A 170 -17.51 5.30 20.80
C THR A 170 -16.16 4.78 21.27
N PHE A 171 -15.87 3.49 21.12
CA PHE A 171 -14.61 2.86 21.50
C PHE A 171 -14.17 1.80 20.48
N ALA A 172 -12.90 1.38 20.54
CA ALA A 172 -12.35 0.35 19.67
C ALA A 172 -12.63 -1.06 20.22
N ALA A 173 -12.88 -2.06 19.38
CA ALA A 173 -13.18 -3.41 19.90
C ALA A 173 -11.98 -4.06 20.60
N TYR A 174 -10.78 -3.87 20.05
CA TYR A 174 -9.52 -4.39 20.58
C TYR A 174 -8.38 -3.41 20.34
N GLY A 175 -7.50 -3.21 21.31
CA GLY A 175 -6.38 -2.29 21.13
C GLY A 175 -5.43 -2.11 22.29
N CYS A 176 -4.30 -1.47 22.01
CA CYS A 176 -3.28 -1.04 22.96
C CYS A 176 -2.75 0.34 22.61
N ASN A 177 -2.29 1.10 23.61
CA ASN A 177 -1.53 2.34 23.43
C ASN A 177 -2.13 3.34 22.42
N MET A 178 -3.45 3.55 22.52
CA MET A 178 -4.25 4.19 21.46
C MET A 178 -4.16 5.73 21.43
N ASP A 179 -3.57 6.35 22.45
CA ASP A 179 -3.45 7.80 22.58
C ASP A 179 -2.07 8.29 22.20
N ASP A 180 -1.98 9.36 21.42
CA ASP A 180 -0.71 9.97 21.02
C ASP A 180 0.14 10.37 22.23
N ALA A 181 1.47 10.21 22.13
CA ALA A 181 2.39 10.90 23.02
C ALA A 181 2.75 12.28 22.44
N VAL A 182 3.03 13.23 23.34
CA VAL A 182 3.42 14.60 22.96
C VAL A 182 4.85 14.64 22.41
N SER A 183 5.71 13.70 22.82
CA SER A 183 7.11 13.62 22.41
C SER A 183 7.56 12.18 22.16
N PRO A 184 8.65 11.97 21.42
CA PRO A 184 9.28 10.66 21.31
C PRO A 184 9.58 10.03 22.68
N LEU A 185 9.51 8.70 22.75
CA LEU A 185 9.95 7.97 23.94
C LEU A 185 11.47 8.09 24.11
N ALA A 186 11.94 8.09 25.36
CA ALA A 186 13.34 8.40 25.68
C ALA A 186 14.34 7.33 25.22
N SER A 187 13.89 6.09 24.96
CA SER A 187 14.76 4.98 24.57
C SER A 187 13.99 3.83 23.94
N THR A 188 14.69 2.96 23.23
CA THR A 188 14.16 1.68 22.73
C THR A 188 13.62 0.79 23.86
N ALA A 189 14.24 0.83 25.05
CA ALA A 189 13.75 0.09 26.21
C ALA A 189 12.38 0.60 26.68
N ALA A 190 12.17 1.91 26.72
CA ALA A 190 10.87 2.50 27.05
C ALA A 190 9.80 2.15 26.00
N PHE A 191 10.19 2.12 24.73
CA PHE A 191 9.30 1.68 23.65
C PHE A 191 8.89 0.21 23.82
N ASN A 192 9.86 -0.68 24.03
CA ASN A 192 9.61 -2.12 24.22
C ASN A 192 8.79 -2.41 25.48
N ALA A 193 8.97 -1.64 26.55
CA ALA A 193 8.18 -1.79 27.77
C ALA A 193 6.68 -1.52 27.57
N MET A 194 6.31 -0.74 26.55
CA MET A 194 4.91 -0.48 26.20
C MET A 194 4.35 -1.48 25.18
N ALA A 195 5.21 -2.20 24.46
CA ALA A 195 4.80 -3.06 23.37
C ALA A 195 4.01 -4.28 23.86
N VAL A 196 3.03 -4.69 23.06
CA VAL A 196 2.30 -5.95 23.28
C VAL A 196 2.88 -7.03 22.38
N PHE A 197 3.44 -8.08 22.97
CA PHE A 197 4.15 -9.14 22.24
C PHE A 197 3.25 -10.37 22.03
N GLY A 198 3.31 -10.99 20.84
CA GLY A 198 2.68 -12.29 20.61
C GLY A 198 1.14 -12.29 20.66
N ALA A 199 0.53 -11.12 20.69
CA ALA A 199 -0.91 -10.98 20.76
C ALA A 199 -1.57 -11.18 19.38
N GLY A 200 -2.90 -11.29 19.38
CA GLY A 200 -3.59 -11.50 18.13
C GLY A 200 -5.10 -11.63 18.25
N PHE A 201 -5.73 -11.63 17.08
CA PHE A 201 -7.16 -11.81 16.94
C PHE A 201 -7.41 -12.63 15.67
N GLU A 202 -8.31 -13.60 15.75
CA GLU A 202 -8.68 -14.41 14.59
C GLU A 202 -10.17 -14.76 14.52
N ASN A 203 -10.69 -14.85 13.29
CA ASN A 203 -12.03 -15.35 12.98
C ASN A 203 -13.18 -14.60 13.68
N CYS A 204 -13.21 -13.27 13.55
CA CYS A 204 -14.27 -12.43 14.14
C CYS A 204 -14.78 -11.33 13.20
N GLY A 205 -16.08 -11.06 13.30
CA GLY A 205 -16.72 -9.85 12.79
C GLY A 205 -16.74 -8.75 13.85
N PHE A 206 -16.64 -7.50 13.42
CA PHE A 206 -16.67 -6.30 14.26
C PHE A 206 -17.65 -5.30 13.65
N GLU A 207 -18.62 -4.85 14.42
CA GLU A 207 -19.66 -3.94 13.94
C GLU A 207 -19.82 -2.74 14.87
N ASN A 208 -19.92 -1.53 14.31
CA ASN A 208 -20.20 -0.29 15.03
C ASN A 208 -19.17 0.03 16.14
N PHE A 209 -17.87 0.02 15.83
CA PHE A 209 -16.81 0.52 16.73
C PHE A 209 -16.18 1.79 16.19
N THR A 210 -15.35 2.50 16.97
CA THR A 210 -14.44 3.49 16.36
C THR A 210 -13.42 2.79 15.48
N TYR A 211 -12.83 1.71 15.99
CA TYR A 211 -11.91 0.83 15.27
C TYR A 211 -12.24 -0.63 15.58
N ALA A 212 -12.16 -1.53 14.59
CA ALA A 212 -12.18 -2.96 14.89
C ALA A 212 -10.92 -3.35 15.67
N VAL A 213 -9.76 -2.91 15.18
CA VAL A 213 -8.49 -3.01 15.90
C VAL A 213 -7.75 -1.69 15.84
N LYS A 214 -7.28 -1.18 16.99
CA LYS A 214 -6.35 -0.05 17.08
C LYS A 214 -5.14 -0.39 17.94
N GLY A 215 -3.98 -0.55 17.31
CA GLY A 215 -2.71 -0.68 17.99
C GLY A 215 -1.86 0.57 17.83
N GLY A 216 -1.37 1.11 18.93
CA GLY A 216 -0.40 2.20 18.95
C GLY A 216 -0.99 3.54 18.55
N ALA A 217 -0.11 4.53 18.63
CA ALA A 217 -0.38 5.94 18.38
C ALA A 217 0.95 6.66 18.15
N ASN A 218 0.91 7.98 17.95
CA ASN A 218 2.11 8.76 17.74
C ASN A 218 3.16 8.52 18.85
N TYR A 219 4.38 8.13 18.44
CA TYR A 219 5.51 7.76 19.30
C TYR A 219 5.32 6.56 20.25
N LYS A 220 4.14 5.93 20.32
CA LYS A 220 3.89 4.75 21.17
C LYS A 220 3.90 3.47 20.38
N SER A 221 4.51 2.43 20.94
CA SER A 221 4.51 1.08 20.38
C SER A 221 3.11 0.47 20.30
N SER A 222 2.87 -0.39 19.30
CA SER A 222 1.69 -1.23 19.25
C SER A 222 2.01 -2.70 19.57
N PHE A 223 2.11 -3.50 18.51
CA PHE A 223 2.24 -4.94 18.54
C PHE A 223 3.59 -5.35 17.98
N ILE A 224 4.20 -6.33 18.64
CA ILE A 224 5.45 -6.94 18.19
C ILE A 224 5.24 -8.45 18.08
N ASN A 225 5.74 -9.08 17.01
CA ASN A 225 5.64 -10.54 16.82
C ASN A 225 4.19 -11.06 16.94
N SER A 226 3.23 -10.31 16.39
CA SER A 226 1.80 -10.52 16.59
C SER A 226 1.09 -10.87 15.28
N ALA A 227 -0.09 -11.49 15.37
CA ALA A 227 -0.82 -12.01 14.20
C ALA A 227 -2.31 -11.67 14.24
N PHE A 228 -2.81 -11.15 13.12
CA PHE A 228 -4.22 -10.79 12.94
C PHE A 228 -4.75 -11.45 11.67
N SER A 229 -5.77 -12.30 11.79
CA SER A 229 -6.26 -13.03 10.62
C SER A 229 -7.77 -13.25 10.54
N ASN A 230 -8.32 -13.22 9.32
CA ASN A 230 -9.76 -13.42 9.07
C ASN A 230 -10.64 -12.50 9.93
N LEU A 231 -10.37 -11.20 9.85
CA LEU A 231 -11.06 -10.17 10.60
C LEU A 231 -11.93 -9.32 9.66
N TYR A 232 -13.16 -9.05 10.06
CA TYR A 232 -14.15 -8.40 9.21
C TYR A 232 -14.74 -7.21 9.96
N ALA A 233 -14.47 -5.99 9.52
CA ALA A 233 -14.96 -4.75 10.10
C ALA A 233 -16.13 -4.20 9.28
N LEU A 234 -17.16 -3.69 9.95
CA LEU A 234 -18.33 -3.07 9.35
C LEU A 234 -18.73 -1.80 10.12
N ASN A 235 -18.97 -0.72 9.39
CA ASN A 235 -19.50 0.55 9.93
C ASN A 235 -18.65 1.15 11.06
N CYS A 236 -17.32 1.07 10.96
CA CYS A 236 -16.46 1.73 11.94
C CYS A 236 -16.51 3.25 11.80
N THR A 237 -16.67 3.98 12.91
CA THR A 237 -16.78 5.46 12.89
C THR A 237 -15.42 6.16 12.66
N ALA A 238 -14.31 5.43 12.82
CA ALA A 238 -12.97 5.86 12.41
C ALA A 238 -12.41 4.94 11.31
N TRP A 239 -11.37 4.17 11.59
CA TRP A 239 -10.78 3.22 10.63
C TRP A 239 -11.29 1.81 10.90
N GLY A 240 -11.34 0.95 9.88
CA GLY A 240 -11.54 -0.49 10.13
C GLY A 240 -10.41 -1.04 10.99
N PHE A 241 -9.19 -0.92 10.48
CA PHE A 241 -7.98 -1.36 11.17
C PHE A 241 -6.93 -0.26 11.23
N TYR A 242 -6.30 -0.08 12.39
CA TYR A 242 -5.27 0.94 12.59
C TYR A 242 -4.10 0.34 13.38
N PHE A 243 -2.93 0.27 12.75
CA PHE A 243 -1.71 -0.25 13.34
C PHE A 243 -0.61 0.79 13.18
N GLU A 244 -0.13 1.32 14.29
CA GLU A 244 0.96 2.29 14.31
C GLU A 244 2.12 1.76 15.16
N ASN A 245 3.35 1.88 14.65
CA ASN A 245 4.57 1.42 15.33
C ASN A 245 4.59 -0.09 15.65
N PHE A 246 4.16 -0.90 14.68
CA PHE A 246 4.21 -2.38 14.75
C PHE A 246 5.56 -2.92 14.28
N ILE A 247 5.95 -4.11 14.74
CA ILE A 247 7.21 -4.77 14.37
C ILE A 247 6.99 -6.28 14.19
N GLU A 248 7.45 -6.86 13.09
CA GLU A 248 7.40 -8.32 12.87
C GLU A 248 5.97 -8.89 12.97
N CYS A 249 4.99 -8.16 12.45
CA CYS A 249 3.58 -8.55 12.51
C CYS A 249 3.11 -9.20 11.20
N SER A 250 2.10 -10.05 11.32
CA SER A 250 1.39 -10.65 10.19
C SER A 250 -0.07 -10.21 10.19
N PHE A 251 -0.52 -9.69 9.04
CA PHE A 251 -1.88 -9.24 8.81
C PHE A 251 -2.41 -9.98 7.59
N ASP A 252 -3.42 -10.84 7.77
CA ASP A 252 -3.90 -11.72 6.71
C ASP A 252 -5.44 -11.77 6.66
N ASN A 253 -6.03 -11.49 5.50
CA ASN A 253 -7.49 -11.47 5.33
C ASN A 253 -8.18 -10.50 6.31
N LEU A 254 -7.80 -9.23 6.22
CA LEU A 254 -8.50 -8.15 6.90
C LEU A 254 -9.47 -7.49 5.91
N GLN A 255 -10.75 -7.51 6.24
CA GLN A 255 -11.81 -6.93 5.41
C GLN A 255 -12.47 -5.78 6.15
N SER A 256 -12.60 -4.62 5.52
CA SER A 256 -13.24 -3.45 6.12
C SER A 256 -14.22 -2.80 5.16
N MET A 257 -15.49 -2.72 5.57
CA MET A 257 -16.56 -2.13 4.79
C MET A 257 -17.09 -0.89 5.50
N ARG A 258 -17.13 0.23 4.77
CA ARG A 258 -17.82 1.47 5.17
C ARG A 258 -17.29 2.12 6.44
N ALA A 259 -15.98 2.02 6.68
CA ALA A 259 -15.32 2.78 7.73
C ALA A 259 -15.23 4.27 7.33
N THR A 260 -15.60 5.18 8.24
CA THR A 260 -15.73 6.62 7.93
C THR A 260 -14.41 7.29 7.57
N LEU A 261 -13.29 6.93 8.21
CA LEU A 261 -11.97 7.51 7.95
C LEU A 261 -11.12 6.67 6.99
N GLY A 262 -11.27 5.34 6.99
CA GLY A 262 -10.65 4.50 5.97
C GLY A 262 -10.58 3.01 6.27
N ILE A 263 -10.18 2.23 5.26
CA ILE A 263 -10.16 0.75 5.31
C ILE A 263 -9.17 0.26 6.36
N ALA A 264 -7.88 0.58 6.16
CA ALA A 264 -6.80 0.18 7.03
C ALA A 264 -5.63 1.17 6.98
N ALA A 265 -5.01 1.42 8.14
CA ALA A 265 -3.82 2.26 8.26
C ALA A 265 -2.67 1.48 8.93
N PHE A 266 -1.49 1.53 8.31
CA PHE A 266 -0.24 0.93 8.77
C PHE A 266 0.85 2.02 8.83
N ILE A 267 1.16 2.50 10.04
CA ILE A 267 1.92 3.74 10.22
C ILE A 267 3.19 3.49 11.03
N GLY A 268 4.31 4.07 10.61
CA GLY A 268 5.46 4.30 11.46
C GLY A 268 5.46 5.74 11.98
N SER A 269 5.76 5.94 13.26
CA SER A 269 5.92 7.24 13.91
C SER A 269 6.85 7.26 15.13
N ALA A 270 7.59 6.19 15.41
CA ALA A 270 8.40 6.03 16.62
C ALA A 270 9.57 7.03 16.78
N SER A 271 9.91 7.78 15.72
CA SER A 271 11.19 8.50 15.52
C SER A 271 12.40 7.58 15.36
N ASN A 272 13.24 7.85 14.36
CA ASN A 272 14.48 7.09 14.11
C ASN A 272 15.51 7.16 15.24
N ALA A 273 15.39 8.13 16.16
CA ALA A 273 16.22 8.18 17.36
C ALA A 273 15.92 7.03 18.34
N VAL A 274 14.73 6.42 18.25
CA VAL A 274 14.29 5.34 19.12
C VAL A 274 14.42 3.98 18.42
N LEU A 275 13.77 3.85 17.25
CA LEU A 275 13.83 2.68 16.36
C LEU A 275 13.07 2.94 15.06
N SER A 276 13.22 2.01 14.11
CA SER A 276 12.45 1.96 12.86
C SER A 276 11.42 0.82 12.93
N PRO A 277 10.10 1.11 12.94
CA PRO A 277 9.07 0.08 12.95
C PRO A 277 8.97 -0.62 11.58
N GLY A 278 8.20 -1.72 11.50
CA GLY A 278 7.89 -2.41 10.24
C GLY A 278 8.28 -3.88 10.22
N ASN A 279 8.98 -4.35 9.17
CA ASN A 279 9.32 -5.76 8.94
C ASN A 279 8.10 -6.67 8.98
N SER A 280 7.03 -6.30 8.29
CA SER A 280 5.72 -6.95 8.45
C SER A 280 5.07 -7.29 7.12
N THR A 281 4.11 -8.20 7.18
CA THR A 281 3.44 -8.75 6.00
C THR A 281 1.95 -8.39 5.99
N LEU A 282 1.48 -7.94 4.82
CA LEU A 282 0.12 -7.47 4.54
C LEU A 282 -0.48 -8.32 3.42
N THR A 283 -1.21 -9.37 3.77
CA THR A 283 -1.80 -10.28 2.78
C THR A 283 -3.31 -10.17 2.80
N ARG A 284 -3.95 -10.17 1.61
CA ARG A 284 -5.42 -10.24 1.52
C ARG A 284 -6.10 -9.10 2.30
N LEU A 285 -5.78 -7.86 1.96
CA LEU A 285 -6.47 -6.70 2.52
C LEU A 285 -7.58 -6.30 1.56
N TYR A 286 -8.82 -6.34 2.02
CA TYR A 286 -9.99 -6.02 1.20
C TYR A 286 -10.80 -4.91 1.86
N GLY A 287 -11.41 -4.05 1.05
CA GLY A 287 -12.41 -3.17 1.62
C GLY A 287 -13.11 -2.25 0.64
N GLU A 288 -14.14 -1.62 1.18
CA GLU A 288 -14.94 -0.59 0.52
C GLU A 288 -14.87 0.67 1.40
N PRO A 289 -14.34 1.79 0.88
CA PRO A 289 -14.42 3.08 1.57
C PRO A 289 -15.89 3.47 1.80
N ALA A 290 -16.19 4.25 2.83
CA ALA A 290 -17.53 4.83 2.95
C ALA A 290 -17.85 5.75 1.76
N SER A 291 -19.13 5.94 1.45
CA SER A 291 -19.60 6.79 0.34
C SER A 291 -19.28 8.28 0.52
N THR A 292 -18.74 8.67 1.66
CA THR A 292 -18.25 10.01 1.91
C THR A 292 -16.86 10.20 1.31
N ASN A 293 -16.59 11.39 0.76
CA ASN A 293 -15.27 11.69 0.19
C ASN A 293 -14.13 11.62 1.21
N GLY A 294 -14.46 11.69 2.51
CA GLY A 294 -13.49 11.67 3.60
C GLY A 294 -12.92 10.30 3.97
N SER A 295 -13.50 9.19 3.51
CA SER A 295 -12.98 7.85 3.79
C SER A 295 -11.79 7.51 2.90
N ARG A 296 -10.70 7.01 3.47
CA ARG A 296 -9.46 6.58 2.77
C ARG A 296 -9.49 5.11 2.38
N GLY A 297 -8.65 4.76 1.41
CA GLY A 297 -8.38 3.36 1.09
C GLY A 297 -7.43 2.70 2.10
N ILE A 298 -6.44 1.98 1.59
CA ILE A 298 -5.36 1.39 2.38
C ILE A 298 -4.21 2.39 2.47
N MET A 299 -3.80 2.73 3.68
CA MET A 299 -2.73 3.69 3.95
C MET A 299 -1.54 3.00 4.62
N ILE A 300 -0.36 3.17 4.04
CA ILE A 300 0.93 2.81 4.60
C ILE A 300 1.74 4.09 4.70
N ALA A 301 2.15 4.50 5.91
CA ALA A 301 2.75 5.81 6.09
C ALA A 301 3.91 5.85 7.08
N ALA A 302 4.79 6.82 6.91
CA ALA A 302 5.86 7.14 7.85
C ALA A 302 5.83 8.64 8.22
N ARG A 303 5.86 8.94 9.52
CA ARG A 303 5.81 10.32 10.05
C ARG A 303 6.81 10.57 11.16
N ASN A 304 7.01 11.84 11.52
CA ASN A 304 7.82 12.26 12.67
C ASN A 304 9.27 11.77 12.63
N GLY A 305 9.90 11.85 11.47
CA GLY A 305 11.31 11.52 11.29
C GLY A 305 11.63 10.03 11.42
N THR A 306 10.63 9.17 11.23
CA THR A 306 10.81 7.71 11.29
C THR A 306 11.06 7.13 9.90
N THR A 307 11.68 5.96 9.89
CA THR A 307 11.76 5.09 8.73
C THR A 307 10.91 3.87 9.01
N LEU A 308 9.85 3.68 8.21
CA LEU A 308 9.09 2.44 8.21
C LEU A 308 9.85 1.43 7.35
N ASN A 309 10.40 0.40 7.99
CA ASN A 309 11.21 -0.60 7.33
C ASN A 309 10.35 -1.73 6.75
N GLU A 310 10.74 -2.23 5.59
CA GLU A 310 10.23 -3.45 4.94
C GLU A 310 8.75 -3.79 5.17
N ILE A 311 7.91 -3.40 4.20
CA ILE A 311 6.51 -3.84 4.13
C ILE A 311 6.32 -4.78 2.93
N GLY A 312 6.07 -6.05 3.21
CA GLY A 312 5.68 -7.03 2.19
C GLY A 312 4.17 -7.07 2.06
N GLY A 313 3.64 -7.10 0.84
CA GLY A 313 2.19 -7.16 0.62
C GLY A 313 1.76 -7.94 -0.60
N ARG A 314 0.55 -8.51 -0.53
CA ARG A 314 -0.06 -9.24 -1.65
C ARG A 314 -1.58 -9.23 -1.58
N LYS A 315 -2.25 -9.10 -2.73
CA LYS A 315 -3.74 -9.09 -2.83
C LYS A 315 -4.34 -7.97 -1.97
N LEU A 316 -3.91 -6.74 -2.24
CA LEU A 316 -4.52 -5.54 -1.67
C LEU A 316 -5.61 -5.09 -2.63
N GLN A 317 -6.82 -4.94 -2.13
CA GLN A 317 -7.98 -4.66 -2.96
C GLN A 317 -8.88 -3.60 -2.32
N VAL A 318 -9.27 -2.62 -3.14
CA VAL A 318 -10.20 -1.56 -2.77
C VAL A 318 -11.32 -1.53 -3.79
N ASN A 319 -12.47 -2.04 -3.37
CA ASN A 319 -13.56 -2.38 -4.25
C ASN A 319 -14.42 -1.19 -4.66
N ARG A 320 -15.04 -1.36 -5.83
CA ARG A 320 -16.09 -0.48 -6.34
C ARG A 320 -17.44 -1.17 -6.21
N PHE A 321 -18.30 -0.66 -5.32
CA PHE A 321 -19.66 -1.20 -5.18
C PHE A 321 -20.74 -0.16 -5.49
N VAL A 322 -21.78 -0.64 -6.19
CA VAL A 322 -22.92 0.15 -6.63
C VAL A 322 -23.70 0.64 -5.41
N GLY A 323 -23.60 1.95 -5.12
CA GLY A 323 -24.30 2.60 -4.01
C GLY A 323 -23.41 3.10 -2.85
N GLY A 324 -22.12 2.73 -2.86
CA GLY A 324 -21.11 3.20 -1.88
C GLY A 324 -20.03 4.10 -2.47
N GLU A 325 -20.15 4.50 -3.74
CA GLU A 325 -19.13 5.29 -4.42
C GLU A 325 -18.98 6.70 -3.82
N ARG A 326 -17.72 7.10 -3.57
CA ARG A 326 -17.35 8.50 -3.31
C ARG A 326 -17.85 9.38 -4.45
N GLN A 327 -18.55 10.45 -4.09
CA GLN A 327 -19.17 11.35 -5.06
C GLN A 327 -18.18 12.41 -5.52
N GLU A 328 -18.14 12.68 -6.82
CA GLU A 328 -17.30 13.75 -7.36
C GLU A 328 -17.76 15.10 -6.80
N LEU A 329 -16.82 15.82 -6.18
CA LEU A 329 -17.01 17.21 -5.79
C LEU A 329 -16.36 18.10 -6.84
N ILE A 330 -17.15 19.05 -7.36
CA ILE A 330 -16.70 20.07 -8.31
C ILE A 330 -17.10 21.43 -7.73
N GLN A 331 -16.13 22.33 -7.58
CA GLN A 331 -16.40 23.66 -7.04
C GLN A 331 -15.66 24.73 -7.85
N GLY A 332 -16.44 25.64 -8.45
CA GLY A 332 -15.92 26.91 -8.95
C GLY A 332 -15.62 27.85 -7.79
N THR A 333 -14.51 28.57 -7.85
CA THR A 333 -14.14 29.56 -6.83
C THR A 333 -13.36 30.72 -7.43
N SER A 334 -13.60 31.91 -6.90
CA SER A 334 -12.83 33.11 -7.24
C SER A 334 -11.60 33.16 -6.35
N ILE A 335 -10.42 33.12 -6.95
CA ILE A 335 -9.16 33.11 -6.23
C ILE A 335 -8.46 34.46 -6.32
N THR A 336 -7.73 34.80 -5.27
CA THR A 336 -6.88 35.98 -5.18
C THR A 336 -5.43 35.55 -5.23
N ILE A 337 -4.62 36.25 -6.02
CA ILE A 337 -3.18 36.05 -6.08
C ILE A 337 -2.55 36.01 -4.67
N GLY A 338 -1.66 35.04 -4.45
CA GLY A 338 -0.92 34.89 -3.20
C GLY A 338 -1.75 34.51 -1.96
N SER A 339 -3.04 34.17 -2.13
CA SER A 339 -3.97 33.93 -1.02
C SER A 339 -4.43 32.47 -0.93
N PRO A 340 -4.84 31.98 0.25
CA PRO A 340 -5.58 30.73 0.39
C PRO A 340 -6.82 30.69 -0.50
N ILE A 341 -7.20 29.50 -0.95
CA ILE A 341 -8.30 29.29 -1.89
C ILE A 341 -9.62 29.20 -1.12
N PRO A 342 -10.63 30.04 -1.42
CA PRO A 342 -11.91 29.96 -0.76
C PRO A 342 -12.69 28.72 -1.21
N VAL A 343 -13.33 28.05 -0.26
CA VAL A 343 -14.21 26.91 -0.46
C VAL A 343 -15.54 27.10 0.27
N THR A 344 -16.61 26.56 -0.31
CA THR A 344 -17.96 26.71 0.26
C THR A 344 -18.16 25.88 1.52
N ASP A 345 -17.41 24.78 1.65
CA ASP A 345 -17.40 23.95 2.85
C ASP A 345 -16.05 23.23 3.00
N THR A 346 -15.33 23.50 4.09
CA THR A 346 -14.04 22.87 4.41
C THR A 346 -14.17 21.42 4.89
N SER A 347 -15.38 20.92 5.16
CA SER A 347 -15.64 19.53 5.56
C SER A 347 -15.32 18.54 4.43
N TYR A 348 -15.51 18.95 3.17
CA TYR A 348 -15.19 18.14 1.99
C TYR A 348 -13.70 18.13 1.62
N TYR A 349 -12.91 19.00 2.25
CA TYR A 349 -11.48 19.15 2.00
C TYR A 349 -10.71 18.89 3.31
N PRO A 350 -10.78 17.67 3.88
CA PRO A 350 -9.97 17.32 5.03
C PRO A 350 -8.48 17.38 4.68
N LEU A 351 -7.62 17.45 5.70
CA LEU A 351 -6.18 17.47 5.49
C LEU A 351 -5.72 16.27 4.66
N GLU A 352 -4.78 16.53 3.76
CA GLU A 352 -4.18 15.60 2.79
C GLU A 352 -5.12 15.14 1.68
N MET A 353 -6.37 15.63 1.62
CA MET A 353 -7.28 15.32 0.53
C MET A 353 -6.63 15.69 -0.82
N PRO A 354 -6.51 14.75 -1.76
CA PRO A 354 -6.08 15.08 -3.11
C PRO A 354 -7.17 15.87 -3.84
N VAL A 355 -6.76 16.95 -4.50
CA VAL A 355 -7.57 17.79 -5.38
C VAL A 355 -6.86 18.01 -6.71
N CYS A 356 -7.64 18.25 -7.75
CA CYS A 356 -7.18 18.61 -9.09
C CYS A 356 -7.84 19.91 -9.54
N VAL A 357 -7.29 20.53 -10.60
CA VAL A 357 -7.92 21.65 -11.30
C VAL A 357 -8.35 21.23 -12.70
N THR A 358 -9.48 21.72 -13.17
CA THR A 358 -10.03 21.37 -14.50
C THR A 358 -9.49 22.25 -15.63
N GLN A 359 -8.53 23.14 -15.36
CA GLN A 359 -7.82 23.92 -16.37
C GLN A 359 -6.44 24.36 -15.84
N SER A 360 -5.45 24.48 -16.74
CA SER A 360 -4.14 25.05 -16.40
C SER A 360 -4.26 26.57 -16.26
N THR A 361 -4.41 27.05 -15.03
CA THR A 361 -4.60 28.48 -14.73
C THR A 361 -4.00 28.83 -13.37
N ASN A 362 -3.67 30.11 -13.18
CA ASN A 362 -3.26 30.67 -11.89
C ASN A 362 -2.10 29.92 -11.20
N GLY A 363 -1.20 29.29 -11.97
CA GLY A 363 -0.05 28.53 -11.46
C GLY A 363 -0.34 27.06 -11.18
N PHE A 364 -1.57 26.61 -11.38
CA PHE A 364 -1.97 25.20 -11.30
C PHE A 364 -1.96 24.55 -12.68
N THR A 365 -1.67 23.26 -12.73
CA THR A 365 -1.63 22.46 -13.96
C THR A 365 -2.87 21.58 -14.04
N PHE A 366 -3.50 21.54 -15.22
CA PHE A 366 -4.67 20.71 -15.51
C PHE A 366 -4.46 19.26 -15.03
N TYR A 367 -5.36 18.81 -14.15
CA TYR A 367 -5.35 17.47 -13.55
C TYR A 367 -4.02 17.03 -12.90
N SER A 368 -3.15 17.95 -12.50
CA SER A 368 -2.14 17.63 -11.49
C SER A 368 -2.80 17.51 -10.11
N THR A 369 -2.31 16.55 -9.33
CA THR A 369 -2.73 16.28 -7.96
C THR A 369 -2.02 17.21 -6.99
N TYR A 370 -2.80 17.94 -6.22
CA TYR A 370 -2.38 18.74 -5.08
C TYR A 370 -3.06 18.21 -3.82
N PHE A 371 -2.47 18.44 -2.65
CA PHE A 371 -2.98 17.96 -1.38
C PHE A 371 -3.39 19.12 -0.49
N VAL A 372 -4.54 19.02 0.16
CA VAL A 372 -4.98 20.01 1.14
C VAL A 372 -3.98 20.02 2.31
N TYR A 373 -3.29 21.14 2.49
CA TYR A 373 -2.27 21.29 3.52
C TYR A 373 -2.84 21.92 4.81
N SER A 374 -3.70 22.92 4.66
CA SER A 374 -4.39 23.54 5.80
C SER A 374 -5.79 23.98 5.42
N ARG A 375 -6.64 24.18 6.44
CA ARG A 375 -8.00 24.68 6.33
C ARG A 375 -8.28 25.68 7.46
N SER A 376 -9.05 26.73 7.17
CA SER A 376 -9.38 27.76 8.16
C SER A 376 -10.39 27.30 9.22
N THR A 377 -11.26 26.36 8.85
CA THR A 377 -12.31 25.78 9.70
C THR A 377 -12.39 24.26 9.46
N THR A 378 -13.11 23.53 10.30
CA THR A 378 -13.36 22.09 10.11
C THR A 378 -14.58 21.80 9.25
N THR A 379 -15.56 22.69 9.25
CA THR A 379 -16.82 22.63 8.48
C THR A 379 -17.26 24.04 8.09
N GLY A 380 -18.11 24.14 7.08
CA GLY A 380 -18.70 25.38 6.58
C GLY A 380 -17.74 26.22 5.72
N PRO A 381 -18.19 27.39 5.26
CA PRO A 381 -17.39 28.26 4.38
C PRO A 381 -16.04 28.63 5.00
N GLY A 382 -15.00 28.62 4.19
CA GLY A 382 -13.65 28.90 4.66
C GLY A 382 -12.63 28.94 3.53
N THR A 383 -11.37 28.77 3.88
CA THR A 383 -10.26 28.69 2.92
C THR A 383 -9.42 27.45 3.15
N ILE A 384 -8.78 27.00 2.09
CA ILE A 384 -7.78 25.94 2.11
C ILE A 384 -6.46 26.43 1.50
N THR A 385 -5.36 25.84 1.92
CA THR A 385 -4.09 25.92 1.19
C THR A 385 -3.74 24.55 0.62
N LEU A 386 -3.06 24.56 -0.53
CA LEU A 386 -2.67 23.34 -1.23
C LEU A 386 -1.16 23.19 -1.20
N SER A 387 -0.69 21.94 -1.20
CA SER A 387 0.72 21.58 -1.33
C SER A 387 0.92 20.59 -2.47
N ARG A 388 2.09 20.61 -3.11
CA ARG A 388 2.46 19.60 -4.12
C ARG A 388 2.76 18.24 -3.50
N LYS A 389 3.02 18.18 -2.19
CA LYS A 389 3.36 16.97 -1.44
C LYS A 389 2.49 16.84 -0.19
N VAL A 390 2.15 15.61 0.17
CA VAL A 390 1.43 15.27 1.40
C VAL A 390 2.22 15.78 2.60
N ARG A 391 1.57 16.53 3.50
CA ARG A 391 2.17 17.08 4.74
C ARG A 391 3.50 17.85 4.57
N SER A 392 3.72 18.49 3.42
CA SER A 392 4.93 19.30 3.21
C SER A 392 4.63 20.79 3.23
N SER A 393 5.20 21.49 4.21
CA SER A 393 5.13 22.95 4.34
C SER A 393 6.00 23.68 3.32
N GLY A 394 7.09 23.06 2.86
CA GLY A 394 8.00 23.62 1.84
C GLY A 394 7.45 23.56 0.41
N ASP A 395 6.40 22.79 0.18
CA ASP A 395 5.79 22.55 -1.15
C ASP A 395 4.43 23.24 -1.32
N ILE A 396 4.05 24.13 -0.39
CA ILE A 396 2.80 24.91 -0.47
C ILE A 396 2.79 25.73 -1.76
N ILE A 397 1.65 25.74 -2.44
CA ILE A 397 1.41 26.49 -3.66
C ILE A 397 0.28 27.50 -3.44
N TYR A 398 0.51 28.73 -3.88
CA TYR A 398 -0.49 29.79 -3.92
C TYR A 398 -0.83 30.16 -5.36
N PRO A 399 -2.06 30.65 -5.62
CA PRO A 399 -2.42 31.22 -6.91
C PRO A 399 -1.44 32.31 -7.34
N ASN A 400 -0.95 32.26 -8.58
CA ASN A 400 -0.06 33.29 -9.14
C ASN A 400 -0.81 34.40 -9.91
N ALA A 401 -2.14 34.32 -9.97
CA ALA A 401 -3.02 35.32 -10.56
C ALA A 401 -4.40 35.28 -9.88
N SER A 402 -5.15 36.38 -9.97
CA SER A 402 -6.52 36.48 -9.48
C SER A 402 -7.50 36.22 -10.61
N ASN A 403 -8.24 35.11 -10.55
CA ASN A 403 -9.25 34.74 -11.54
C ASN A 403 -10.20 33.68 -10.95
N THR A 404 -11.07 33.08 -11.75
CA THR A 404 -11.82 31.89 -11.36
C THR A 404 -11.02 30.62 -11.63
N MET A 405 -11.24 29.61 -10.79
CA MET A 405 -10.67 28.28 -10.92
C MET A 405 -11.72 27.26 -10.47
N THR A 406 -11.72 26.08 -11.11
CA THR A 406 -12.56 24.97 -10.68
C THR A 406 -11.68 23.92 -10.03
N LEU A 407 -11.92 23.68 -8.74
CA LEU A 407 -11.35 22.59 -7.97
C LEU A 407 -12.23 21.37 -8.11
N THR A 408 -11.60 20.19 -8.16
CA THR A 408 -12.33 18.93 -8.20
C THR A 408 -11.63 17.83 -7.41
N THR A 409 -12.41 16.94 -6.81
CA THR A 409 -11.93 15.76 -6.09
C THR A 409 -12.95 14.62 -6.15
N LYS A 410 -12.47 13.39 -6.25
CA LYS A 410 -13.25 12.16 -6.10
C LYS A 410 -12.94 11.44 -4.77
N GLY A 411 -12.35 12.18 -3.83
CA GLY A 411 -11.95 11.68 -2.52
C GLY A 411 -10.51 11.16 -2.46
N PHE A 412 -10.18 10.54 -1.34
CA PHE A 412 -8.84 10.02 -1.04
C PHE A 412 -8.39 8.89 -1.99
N PRO A 413 -7.08 8.60 -2.04
CA PRO A 413 -6.56 7.48 -2.81
C PRO A 413 -7.08 6.13 -2.30
N ASN A 414 -7.06 5.14 -3.20
CA ASN A 414 -7.33 3.76 -2.84
C ASN A 414 -6.10 3.12 -2.17
N LEU A 415 -4.91 3.53 -2.60
CA LEU A 415 -3.66 3.11 -1.98
C LEU A 415 -2.74 4.31 -1.76
N GLU A 416 -2.32 4.50 -0.52
CA GLU A 416 -1.39 5.56 -0.10
C GLU A 416 -0.13 4.91 0.47
N LEU A 417 1.03 5.13 -0.15
CA LEU A 417 2.34 4.88 0.45
C LEU A 417 3.04 6.22 0.59
N VAL A 418 2.98 6.82 1.77
CA VAL A 418 3.35 8.23 1.97
C VAL A 418 4.27 8.43 3.17
N SER A 419 5.38 9.13 2.96
CA SER A 419 6.20 9.64 4.04
C SER A 419 6.17 11.16 4.12
N GLU A 420 6.27 11.68 5.35
CA GLU A 420 6.55 13.10 5.59
C GLU A 420 7.98 13.46 5.13
N PRO A 421 8.29 14.74 4.84
CA PRO A 421 9.59 15.14 4.30
C PRO A 421 10.85 14.70 5.07
N SER A 422 10.73 14.43 6.38
CA SER A 422 11.82 13.94 7.24
C SER A 422 11.79 12.41 7.46
N SER A 423 10.78 11.73 6.91
CA SER A 423 10.50 10.31 7.12
C SER A 423 10.64 9.54 5.82
N SER A 424 10.72 8.22 5.91
CA SER A 424 10.81 7.36 4.71
C SER A 424 10.10 6.03 4.89
N ILE A 425 9.64 5.46 3.79
CA ILE A 425 9.35 4.02 3.70
C ILE A 425 10.52 3.41 2.94
N ALA A 426 11.41 2.75 3.67
CA ALA A 426 12.73 2.37 3.16
C ALA A 426 12.67 1.29 2.08
N ASN A 427 11.77 0.33 2.24
CA ASN A 427 11.53 -0.70 1.25
C ASN A 427 10.10 -1.23 1.38
N PHE A 428 9.46 -1.50 0.26
CA PHE A 428 8.21 -2.24 0.20
C PHE A 428 8.20 -3.18 -1.02
N ASN A 429 7.46 -4.27 -0.93
CA ASN A 429 7.20 -5.14 -2.07
C ASN A 429 5.73 -5.56 -2.02
N ILE A 430 4.89 -4.90 -2.81
CA ILE A 430 3.45 -5.13 -2.84
C ILE A 430 3.04 -5.55 -4.24
N ILE A 431 2.40 -6.72 -4.36
CA ILE A 431 1.98 -7.28 -5.65
C ILE A 431 0.52 -7.71 -5.64
N ASP A 432 -0.02 -8.03 -6.82
CA ASP A 432 -1.42 -8.42 -7.01
C ASP A 432 -2.41 -7.37 -6.47
N VAL A 433 -2.17 -6.09 -6.75
CA VAL A 433 -3.03 -4.99 -6.27
C VAL A 433 -4.21 -4.78 -7.21
N ASP A 434 -5.41 -4.67 -6.65
CA ASP A 434 -6.68 -4.45 -7.36
C ASP A 434 -7.42 -3.23 -6.81
N LEU A 435 -7.31 -2.08 -7.48
CA LEU A 435 -7.94 -0.83 -7.04
C LEU A 435 -9.08 -0.50 -8.00
N GLU A 436 -10.30 -0.39 -7.51
CA GLU A 436 -11.47 -0.10 -8.34
C GLU A 436 -12.26 1.12 -7.85
N GLY A 437 -12.13 1.48 -6.57
CA GLY A 437 -12.88 2.58 -5.96
C GLY A 437 -12.63 3.95 -6.62
N ASN A 438 -13.61 4.85 -6.56
CA ASN A 438 -13.47 6.24 -7.02
C ASN A 438 -12.42 6.97 -6.18
N ALA A 439 -11.50 7.69 -6.82
CA ALA A 439 -10.43 8.43 -6.13
C ALA A 439 -9.94 9.59 -7.00
N THR A 440 -9.50 10.71 -6.42
CA THR A 440 -8.86 11.77 -7.23
C THR A 440 -7.60 11.25 -7.92
N THR A 441 -6.81 10.49 -7.17
CA THR A 441 -5.68 9.71 -7.67
C THR A 441 -5.76 8.31 -7.08
N ALA A 442 -5.65 7.25 -7.87
CA ALA A 442 -5.85 5.89 -7.38
C ALA A 442 -4.72 5.47 -6.41
N VAL A 443 -3.48 5.77 -6.78
CA VAL A 443 -2.28 5.50 -6.00
C VAL A 443 -1.53 6.80 -5.72
N VAL A 444 -1.03 6.96 -4.48
CA VAL A 444 -0.03 7.97 -4.13
C VAL A 444 1.21 7.29 -3.60
N LEU A 445 2.37 7.64 -4.16
CA LEU A 445 3.69 7.25 -3.68
C LEU A 445 4.48 8.51 -3.33
N GLN A 446 4.87 8.66 -2.06
CA GLN A 446 5.67 9.81 -1.63
C GLN A 446 6.79 9.41 -0.66
N GLY A 447 8.03 9.77 -0.99
CA GLY A 447 9.20 9.51 -0.13
C GLY A 447 9.40 8.02 0.20
N VAL A 448 9.14 7.19 -0.80
CA VAL A 448 9.18 5.72 -0.71
C VAL A 448 10.16 5.13 -1.70
N ALA A 449 10.65 3.92 -1.39
CA ALA A 449 11.41 3.06 -2.30
C ALA A 449 10.87 1.63 -2.23
N GLY A 450 10.83 0.91 -3.36
CA GLY A 450 10.30 -0.46 -3.39
C GLY A 450 9.67 -0.88 -4.72
N HIS A 451 8.80 -1.88 -4.67
CA HIS A 451 8.13 -2.48 -5.82
C HIS A 451 6.61 -2.54 -5.63
N LEU A 452 5.87 -2.02 -6.62
CA LEU A 452 4.41 -2.04 -6.67
C LEU A 452 3.92 -2.74 -7.95
N GLY A 453 3.28 -3.90 -7.80
CA GLY A 453 2.63 -4.64 -8.89
C GLY A 453 1.10 -4.50 -8.84
N ILE A 454 0.55 -3.80 -9.82
CA ILE A 454 -0.85 -3.44 -9.91
C ILE A 454 -1.51 -4.19 -11.07
N ASN A 455 -2.52 -4.99 -10.74
CA ASN A 455 -3.31 -5.75 -11.69
C ASN A 455 -4.48 -4.92 -12.24
N GLN A 456 -5.04 -4.02 -11.43
CA GLN A 456 -6.21 -3.23 -11.78
C GLN A 456 -6.20 -1.87 -11.07
N VAL A 457 -6.64 -0.84 -11.77
CA VAL A 457 -6.81 0.54 -11.28
C VAL A 457 -8.13 1.11 -11.82
N PRO A 458 -8.75 2.11 -11.15
CA PRO A 458 -9.88 2.81 -11.72
C PRO A 458 -9.51 3.47 -13.06
N GLY A 459 -10.43 3.41 -14.03
CA GLY A 459 -10.30 4.11 -15.29
C GLY A 459 -10.46 5.64 -15.13
N THR A 460 -10.33 6.37 -16.23
CA THR A 460 -10.40 7.85 -16.24
C THR A 460 -11.77 8.42 -15.82
N THR A 461 -12.82 7.61 -15.82
CA THR A 461 -14.14 7.99 -15.32
C THR A 461 -14.24 7.88 -13.79
N GLN A 462 -13.40 7.08 -13.14
CA GLN A 462 -13.38 6.88 -11.68
C GLN A 462 -12.20 7.58 -10.99
N ALA A 463 -11.12 7.88 -11.72
CA ALA A 463 -9.99 8.65 -11.21
C ALA A 463 -9.41 9.65 -12.23
N TYR A 464 -8.94 10.81 -11.75
CA TYR A 464 -8.25 11.76 -12.64
C TYR A 464 -6.82 11.35 -12.90
N ASN A 465 -6.15 10.76 -11.90
CA ASN A 465 -4.82 10.19 -12.03
C ASN A 465 -4.80 8.74 -11.57
N THR A 466 -4.08 7.90 -12.29
CA THR A 466 -3.82 6.53 -11.86
C THR A 466 -2.75 6.53 -10.77
N VAL A 467 -1.64 7.23 -11.01
CA VAL A 467 -0.52 7.29 -10.07
C VAL A 467 -0.07 8.73 -9.90
N CYS A 468 0.07 9.14 -8.64
CA CYS A 468 0.76 10.35 -8.24
C CYS A 468 2.06 9.98 -7.52
N MET A 469 3.21 10.40 -8.03
CA MET A 469 4.51 10.16 -7.39
C MET A 469 5.18 11.47 -7.00
N ARG A 470 5.68 11.53 -5.77
CA ARG A 470 6.39 12.70 -5.22
C ARG A 470 7.64 12.25 -4.49
N SER A 471 8.82 12.55 -5.00
CA SER A 471 10.09 12.22 -4.33
C SER A 471 10.21 10.72 -3.97
N ALA A 472 9.51 9.86 -4.72
CA ALA A 472 9.62 8.41 -4.62
C ALA A 472 10.88 7.98 -5.38
N CYS A 473 11.83 7.33 -4.73
CA CYS A 473 13.12 6.97 -5.34
C CYS A 473 13.23 5.45 -5.46
N ALA A 474 13.97 4.96 -6.47
CA ALA A 474 14.21 3.52 -6.66
C ALA A 474 12.92 2.66 -6.64
N CYS A 475 11.80 3.22 -7.12
CA CYS A 475 10.54 2.50 -7.19
C CYS A 475 10.44 1.74 -8.50
N THR A 476 9.98 0.49 -8.48
CA THR A 476 9.52 -0.23 -9.67
C THR A 476 8.00 -0.31 -9.64
N ILE A 477 7.33 0.12 -10.71
CA ILE A 477 5.87 0.02 -10.83
C ILE A 477 5.52 -0.83 -12.03
N ASP A 478 4.81 -1.92 -11.77
CA ASP A 478 4.24 -2.79 -12.79
C ASP A 478 2.74 -2.54 -12.86
N LEU A 479 2.24 -2.05 -14.01
CA LEU A 479 0.80 -1.83 -14.20
C LEU A 479 0.30 -2.61 -15.42
N ILE A 480 -0.60 -3.55 -15.16
CA ILE A 480 -1.23 -4.36 -16.21
C ILE A 480 -2.48 -3.62 -16.71
N ASN A 481 -2.44 -3.18 -17.96
CA ASN A 481 -3.60 -2.83 -18.79
C ASN A 481 -4.56 -1.73 -18.28
N HIS A 482 -4.10 -0.48 -18.13
CA HIS A 482 -5.01 0.67 -17.95
C HIS A 482 -4.51 1.97 -18.57
N GLY A 483 -5.40 2.65 -19.29
CA GLY A 483 -5.17 3.98 -19.86
C GLY A 483 -5.64 5.07 -18.89
N GLY A 484 -4.72 5.59 -18.07
CA GLY A 484 -4.98 6.72 -17.19
C GLY A 484 -3.80 7.69 -17.13
N TYR A 485 -4.00 8.83 -16.45
CA TYR A 485 -3.00 9.89 -16.37
C TYR A 485 -2.04 9.66 -15.20
N TRP A 486 -0.79 10.05 -15.40
CA TRP A 486 0.27 9.94 -14.40
C TRP A 486 0.78 11.32 -14.03
N ASP A 487 0.97 11.56 -12.73
CA ASP A 487 1.44 12.84 -12.20
C ASP A 487 2.68 12.62 -11.34
N ILE A 488 3.86 12.82 -11.92
CA ILE A 488 5.16 12.42 -11.36
C ILE A 488 6.08 13.64 -11.27
N ASP A 489 6.68 13.89 -10.10
CA ASP A 489 7.70 14.92 -9.96
C ASP A 489 9.07 14.49 -10.51
N SER A 490 9.96 15.45 -10.75
CA SER A 490 11.28 15.18 -11.35
C SER A 490 12.16 14.25 -10.50
N ALA A 491 12.05 14.34 -9.17
CA ALA A 491 12.78 13.48 -8.25
C ALA A 491 12.35 12.00 -8.41
N ALA A 492 11.06 11.76 -8.62
CA ALA A 492 10.55 10.41 -8.83
C ALA A 492 10.82 9.85 -10.23
N GLY A 493 10.69 10.68 -11.27
CA GLY A 493 10.88 10.25 -12.65
C GLY A 493 12.30 9.74 -12.95
N GLY A 494 13.34 10.44 -12.48
CA GLY A 494 14.72 10.10 -12.80
C GLY A 494 15.27 8.83 -12.12
N LEU A 495 14.63 8.36 -11.05
CA LEU A 495 15.13 7.27 -10.20
C LEU A 495 14.19 6.06 -10.11
N SER A 496 13.01 6.13 -10.73
CA SER A 496 12.03 5.04 -10.72
C SER A 496 11.99 4.33 -12.09
N TYR A 497 11.59 3.06 -12.06
CA TYR A 497 11.44 2.22 -13.23
C TYR A 497 9.97 1.86 -13.45
N LEU A 498 9.47 2.09 -14.67
CA LEU A 498 8.09 1.80 -15.04
C LEU A 498 8.01 0.59 -15.98
N ARG A 499 7.10 -0.35 -15.70
CA ARG A 499 6.67 -1.39 -16.64
C ARG A 499 5.15 -1.33 -16.78
N THR A 500 4.67 -0.71 -17.84
CA THR A 500 3.21 -0.65 -18.10
C THR A 500 2.88 -0.94 -19.54
N SER A 501 1.67 -1.43 -19.77
CA SER A 501 1.19 -1.70 -21.13
C SER A 501 0.63 -0.46 -21.85
N ILE A 502 0.13 0.57 -21.14
CA ILE A 502 -0.43 1.81 -21.70
C ILE A 502 -0.25 2.96 -20.70
N VAL A 503 0.17 4.14 -21.19
CA VAL A 503 0.14 5.42 -20.46
C VAL A 503 -0.61 6.41 -21.33
N SER A 504 -1.77 6.89 -20.85
CA SER A 504 -2.59 7.89 -21.56
C SER A 504 -2.11 9.33 -21.37
N GLY A 505 -0.95 9.52 -20.75
CA GLY A 505 -0.25 10.80 -20.66
C GLY A 505 0.45 11.06 -19.34
N PHE A 506 1.53 11.83 -19.40
CA PHE A 506 2.21 12.40 -18.23
C PHE A 506 1.79 13.85 -18.04
N ARG A 507 1.35 14.22 -16.83
CA ARG A 507 0.89 15.59 -16.50
C ARG A 507 2.01 16.51 -16.04
N GLN A 508 3.06 15.94 -15.45
CA GLN A 508 4.31 16.64 -15.15
C GLN A 508 5.44 16.00 -15.97
N ASN A 509 6.09 16.81 -16.82
CA ASN A 509 7.03 16.39 -17.87
C ASN A 509 8.40 15.99 -17.31
N PHE A 510 8.67 14.72 -17.00
CA PHE A 510 10.04 14.25 -16.72
C PHE A 510 10.29 12.79 -17.14
N GLY A 511 11.52 12.51 -17.57
CA GLY A 511 11.93 11.24 -18.18
C GLY A 511 11.90 10.11 -17.17
N ILE A 512 11.05 9.13 -17.43
CA ILE A 512 10.89 7.94 -16.58
C ILE A 512 11.63 6.81 -17.24
N ASN A 513 12.53 6.16 -16.52
CA ASN A 513 13.18 4.96 -17.03
C ASN A 513 12.15 3.82 -17.06
N GLY A 514 12.14 2.98 -18.08
CA GLY A 514 11.09 1.96 -18.17
C GLY A 514 10.75 1.49 -19.56
N SER A 515 9.77 0.59 -19.62
CA SER A 515 9.00 0.23 -20.82
C SER A 515 7.54 0.61 -20.65
N TRP A 516 6.98 1.32 -21.63
CA TRP A 516 5.54 1.65 -21.67
C TRP A 516 4.99 1.77 -23.08
N ARG A 517 3.67 1.88 -23.24
CA ARG A 517 3.08 2.44 -24.47
C ARG A 517 2.64 3.89 -24.26
N ASP A 518 2.96 4.77 -25.20
CA ASP A 518 2.49 6.16 -25.18
C ASP A 518 1.02 6.31 -25.62
N GLU A 519 0.49 7.53 -25.57
CA GLU A 519 -0.87 7.88 -26.00
C GLU A 519 -1.17 7.51 -27.46
N SER A 520 -0.13 7.43 -28.30
CA SER A 520 -0.23 7.02 -29.71
C SER A 520 -0.15 5.50 -29.88
N GLY A 521 0.00 4.75 -28.79
CA GLY A 521 0.13 3.29 -28.77
C GLY A 521 1.52 2.77 -29.14
N ASN A 522 2.54 3.63 -29.24
CA ASN A 522 3.92 3.22 -29.53
C ASN A 522 4.54 2.59 -28.29
N TRP A 523 5.29 1.50 -28.44
CA TRP A 523 6.15 1.04 -27.34
C TRP A 523 7.36 1.94 -27.20
N VAL A 524 7.61 2.40 -25.99
CA VAL A 524 8.76 3.21 -25.59
C VAL A 524 9.56 2.42 -24.57
N GLN A 525 10.88 2.37 -24.74
CA GLN A 525 11.81 1.91 -23.72
C GLN A 525 12.88 2.99 -23.50
N GLN A 526 12.92 3.56 -22.30
CA GLN A 526 13.85 4.61 -21.88
C GLN A 526 14.86 4.05 -20.86
N PHE A 527 16.14 4.25 -21.12
CA PHE A 527 17.25 3.70 -20.31
C PHE A 527 17.97 4.74 -19.44
N ALA A 528 17.90 6.03 -19.78
CA ALA A 528 18.43 7.12 -18.97
C ALA A 528 17.79 8.45 -19.39
N GLY A 529 16.90 9.00 -18.57
CA GLY A 529 16.14 10.21 -18.90
C GLY A 529 16.49 11.45 -18.07
N THR A 530 17.45 12.27 -18.51
CA THR A 530 17.19 13.72 -18.51
C THR A 530 16.28 13.99 -19.70
N ALA A 531 14.97 14.09 -19.47
CA ALA A 531 14.01 14.25 -20.57
C ALA A 531 14.23 15.54 -21.39
N PRO A 532 13.90 15.52 -22.69
CA PRO A 532 13.61 16.72 -23.46
C PRO A 532 12.36 17.39 -22.90
N GLN A 533 12.45 18.70 -22.67
CA GLN A 533 11.33 19.54 -22.28
C GLN A 533 10.23 19.50 -23.34
N ASN A 534 8.99 19.29 -22.92
CA ASN A 534 7.73 19.51 -23.66
C ASN A 534 7.56 18.75 -24.99
N GLY A 535 6.86 17.61 -24.92
CA GLY A 535 5.79 17.27 -25.86
C GLY A 535 6.13 16.79 -27.28
N VAL A 536 7.32 16.96 -27.84
CA VAL A 536 7.57 16.56 -29.25
C VAL A 536 9.02 16.16 -29.56
N SER A 537 9.58 15.14 -28.90
CA SER A 537 10.64 14.28 -29.47
C SER A 537 11.12 13.24 -28.45
N PRO A 538 11.45 12.01 -28.89
CA PRO A 538 12.19 11.06 -28.05
C PRO A 538 13.47 11.69 -27.51
N SER A 539 13.78 11.33 -26.27
CA SER A 539 15.02 11.67 -25.61
C SER A 539 16.20 10.95 -26.29
N VAL A 540 17.40 11.41 -25.98
CA VAL A 540 18.66 10.81 -26.43
C VAL A 540 18.75 9.39 -25.87
N GLY A 541 18.62 8.36 -26.71
CA GLY A 541 18.81 6.95 -26.32
C GLY A 541 17.54 6.10 -26.14
N ASP A 542 16.34 6.62 -26.45
CA ASP A 542 15.11 5.83 -26.38
C ASP A 542 14.99 4.81 -27.53
N PHE A 543 14.36 3.67 -27.24
CA PHE A 543 13.85 2.77 -28.27
C PHE A 543 12.36 3.00 -28.44
N ILE A 544 11.92 3.25 -29.68
CA ILE A 544 10.50 3.34 -30.02
C ILE A 544 10.17 2.26 -31.04
N VAL A 545 9.10 1.50 -30.79
CA VAL A 545 8.44 0.68 -31.82
C VAL A 545 7.12 1.34 -32.14
N PRO A 546 7.03 2.11 -33.25
CA PRO A 546 5.81 2.81 -33.61
C PRO A 546 4.64 1.84 -33.82
N ALA A 547 3.44 2.26 -33.39
CA ALA A 547 2.22 1.50 -33.58
C ALA A 547 2.01 1.14 -35.07
N GLY A 548 1.66 -0.11 -35.33
CA GLY A 548 1.45 -0.62 -36.69
C GLY A 548 2.74 -0.91 -37.48
N THR A 549 3.93 -0.69 -36.90
CA THR A 549 5.21 -1.03 -37.54
C THR A 549 5.87 -2.23 -36.85
N ARG A 550 6.70 -2.98 -37.58
CA ARG A 550 7.56 -4.05 -37.02
C ARG A 550 9.01 -3.63 -36.84
N TRP A 551 9.29 -2.34 -36.96
CA TRP A 551 10.64 -1.79 -36.96
C TRP A 551 10.92 -1.06 -35.65
N MET A 552 12.03 -1.41 -34.99
CA MET A 552 12.55 -0.60 -33.90
C MET A 552 13.18 0.65 -34.50
N LYS A 553 12.59 1.80 -34.23
CA LYS A 553 13.24 3.08 -34.41
C LYS A 553 14.05 3.31 -33.14
N ALA A 554 15.37 3.13 -33.21
CA ALA A 554 16.23 3.85 -32.26
C ALA A 554 15.81 5.33 -32.35
N GLY A 555 15.81 6.07 -31.25
CA GLY A 555 15.64 7.52 -31.26
C GLY A 555 16.62 8.17 -32.25
N LYS A 556 16.77 9.50 -32.26
CA LYS A 556 17.63 10.18 -33.25
C LYS A 556 19.10 9.67 -33.32
N LEU A 557 19.53 8.70 -32.50
CA LEU A 557 20.91 8.31 -32.16
C LEU A 557 21.00 6.79 -31.91
N GLY A 558 22.16 6.18 -32.22
CA GLY A 558 22.37 4.72 -32.14
C GLY A 558 22.51 4.15 -30.71
N ILE A 559 22.27 2.85 -30.56
CA ILE A 559 22.33 2.10 -29.29
C ILE A 559 23.79 1.97 -28.81
N GLY A 560 24.04 2.19 -27.52
CA GLY A 560 25.35 1.94 -26.89
C GLY A 560 26.43 2.99 -27.20
N ARG A 561 26.06 4.15 -27.74
CA ARG A 561 26.98 5.25 -28.04
C ARG A 561 26.67 6.45 -27.14
N ARG A 562 27.68 6.98 -26.46
CA ARG A 562 27.56 8.25 -25.73
C ARG A 562 27.31 9.38 -26.72
N VAL A 563 26.43 10.32 -26.39
CA VAL A 563 26.07 11.44 -27.28
C VAL A 563 26.50 12.75 -26.64
N THR A 564 27.21 13.59 -27.40
CA THR A 564 27.54 14.96 -27.01
C THR A 564 26.87 15.94 -27.98
N ASN A 565 25.95 16.79 -27.49
CA ASN A 565 25.44 17.91 -28.29
C ASN A 565 26.28 19.16 -28.00
N SER A 566 26.70 19.88 -29.04
CA SER A 566 27.45 21.13 -28.87
C SER A 566 26.86 22.24 -29.74
N ASN A 567 26.65 23.40 -29.12
CA ASN A 567 26.32 24.66 -29.77
C ASN A 567 27.54 25.57 -29.88
N ALA A 568 28.75 25.06 -29.63
CA ALA A 568 29.97 25.86 -29.65
C ALA A 568 30.48 26.01 -31.09
N ALA A 569 30.91 27.23 -31.44
CA ALA A 569 31.61 27.50 -32.69
C ALA A 569 32.95 26.74 -32.77
N SER A 570 33.55 26.42 -31.62
CA SER A 570 34.77 25.63 -31.51
C SER A 570 34.65 24.57 -30.40
N LEU A 571 35.11 23.35 -30.68
CA LEU A 571 35.12 22.24 -29.75
C LEU A 571 36.34 21.34 -29.99
N THR A 572 37.14 21.10 -28.96
CA THR A 572 38.17 20.05 -28.99
C THR A 572 37.56 18.75 -28.48
N LEU A 573 37.56 17.71 -29.31
CA LEU A 573 37.04 16.40 -28.97
C LEU A 573 38.07 15.62 -28.16
N SER A 574 37.60 14.90 -27.14
CA SER A 574 38.43 13.99 -26.32
C SER A 574 37.72 12.67 -26.04
N ASP A 575 38.29 11.85 -25.15
CA ASP A 575 37.70 10.64 -24.57
C ASP A 575 36.24 10.83 -24.10
N VAL A 576 35.91 11.98 -23.50
CA VAL A 576 34.53 12.27 -23.06
C VAL A 576 33.55 12.46 -24.21
N ASN A 577 34.03 12.58 -25.45
CA ASN A 577 33.20 12.77 -26.65
C ASN A 577 33.15 11.53 -27.56
N VAL A 578 33.82 10.43 -27.20
CA VAL A 578 33.76 9.16 -27.96
C VAL A 578 32.31 8.68 -28.06
N GLY A 579 31.88 8.26 -29.24
CA GLY A 579 30.48 7.98 -29.55
C GLY A 579 29.95 8.92 -30.63
N GLU A 580 28.79 9.54 -30.42
CA GLU A 580 28.15 10.46 -31.37
C GLU A 580 28.27 11.92 -30.90
N VAL A 581 28.69 12.83 -31.77
CA VAL A 581 28.88 14.25 -31.45
C VAL A 581 28.09 15.09 -32.46
N VAL A 582 27.11 15.84 -31.97
CA VAL A 582 26.12 16.56 -32.79
C VAL A 582 26.38 18.06 -32.76
N ASN A 583 26.72 18.63 -33.91
CA ASN A 583 26.86 20.07 -34.09
C ASN A 583 25.50 20.70 -34.30
N ARG A 584 25.20 21.71 -33.48
CA ARG A 584 23.98 22.53 -33.57
C ARG A 584 24.29 24.02 -33.67
N TYR A 585 25.55 24.40 -33.79
CA TYR A 585 25.93 25.79 -33.98
C TYR A 585 25.33 26.33 -35.28
N SER A 586 24.51 27.37 -35.18
CA SER A 586 23.72 27.92 -36.29
C SER A 586 24.15 29.33 -36.73
N ALA A 587 25.05 29.97 -35.99
CA ALA A 587 25.44 31.37 -36.19
C ALA A 587 26.63 31.58 -37.15
N GLY A 588 27.16 30.51 -37.74
CA GLY A 588 28.28 30.56 -38.69
C GLY A 588 28.95 29.19 -38.84
N THR A 589 30.15 29.17 -39.41
CA THR A 589 30.95 27.94 -39.54
C THR A 589 31.47 27.49 -38.18
N ALA A 590 31.23 26.23 -37.82
CA ALA A 590 31.85 25.61 -36.65
C ALA A 590 33.17 24.94 -37.03
N THR A 591 34.17 24.97 -36.15
CA THR A 591 35.43 24.24 -36.31
C THR A 591 35.69 23.38 -35.09
N TRP A 592 35.68 22.07 -35.26
CA TRP A 592 36.00 21.12 -34.19
C TRP A 592 37.38 20.51 -34.43
N THR A 593 38.07 20.14 -33.36
CA THR A 593 39.42 19.58 -33.43
C THR A 593 39.42 18.20 -32.82
N LEU A 594 39.87 17.20 -33.57
CA LEU A 594 40.07 15.84 -33.08
C LEU A 594 41.28 15.79 -32.13
N PRO A 595 41.33 14.83 -31.19
CA PRO A 595 42.57 14.59 -30.47
C PRO A 595 43.65 14.06 -31.42
N THR A 596 44.91 14.32 -31.08
CA THR A 596 46.04 13.74 -31.83
C THR A 596 45.98 12.21 -31.72
N ALA A 597 45.95 11.52 -32.86
CA ALA A 597 46.08 10.08 -32.96
C ALA A 597 47.47 9.67 -32.44
N ALA A 598 47.49 8.95 -31.33
CA ALA A 598 48.68 8.42 -30.68
C ALA A 598 48.28 7.13 -29.96
N ALA A 599 49.25 6.38 -29.45
CA ALA A 599 48.99 5.12 -28.74
C ALA A 599 47.93 5.26 -27.63
N ALA A 600 47.93 6.38 -26.89
CA ALA A 600 46.98 6.64 -25.80
C ALA A 600 45.52 6.84 -26.25
N ASN A 601 45.28 7.17 -27.52
CA ASN A 601 43.97 7.54 -28.07
C ASN A 601 43.53 6.61 -29.22
N LEU A 602 44.29 5.54 -29.49
CA LEU A 602 44.00 4.61 -30.57
C LEU A 602 42.64 3.92 -30.35
N GLY A 603 41.84 3.78 -31.40
CA GLY A 603 40.53 3.14 -31.34
C GLY A 603 39.40 4.05 -30.88
N MET A 604 39.68 5.30 -30.50
CA MET A 604 38.63 6.30 -30.29
C MET A 604 37.86 6.53 -31.58
N ALA A 605 36.54 6.44 -31.50
CA ALA A 605 35.62 6.60 -32.63
C ALA A 605 34.57 7.67 -32.35
N PHE A 606 34.36 8.54 -33.32
CA PHE A 606 33.44 9.66 -33.29
C PHE A 606 32.51 9.60 -34.51
N ARG A 607 31.21 9.50 -34.28
CA ARG A 607 30.20 9.79 -35.28
C ARG A 607 29.88 11.27 -35.21
N VAL A 608 30.39 12.05 -36.15
CA VAL A 608 30.12 13.49 -36.21
C VAL A 608 28.86 13.71 -37.03
N VAL A 609 27.86 14.37 -36.45
CA VAL A 609 26.61 14.75 -37.10
C VAL A 609 26.51 16.26 -37.15
N ASN A 610 26.47 16.83 -38.35
CA ASN A 610 26.19 18.24 -38.53
C ASN A 610 24.68 18.45 -38.71
N ALA A 611 23.98 18.72 -37.61
CA ALA A 611 22.53 18.95 -37.62
C ALA A 611 22.15 20.40 -37.93
N SER A 612 23.13 21.28 -38.17
CA SER A 612 22.88 22.70 -38.47
C SER A 612 22.81 22.95 -39.98
N SER A 613 22.28 24.13 -40.33
CA SER A 613 22.28 24.65 -41.70
C SER A 613 23.64 25.19 -42.15
N GLN A 614 24.63 25.23 -41.26
CA GLN A 614 25.95 25.79 -41.52
C GLN A 614 26.97 24.67 -41.74
N ALA A 615 28.11 24.99 -42.37
CA ALA A 615 29.19 24.02 -42.53
C ALA A 615 29.91 23.75 -41.20
N LEU A 616 30.36 22.51 -41.01
CA LEU A 616 31.24 22.10 -39.91
C LEU A 616 32.58 21.65 -40.47
N THR A 617 33.67 22.20 -39.97
CA THR A 617 35.02 21.72 -40.26
C THR A 617 35.51 20.92 -39.06
N VAL A 618 35.97 19.69 -39.28
CA VAL A 618 36.61 18.85 -38.27
C VAL A 618 38.09 18.76 -38.59
N ALA A 619 38.91 19.55 -37.91
CA ALA A 619 40.36 19.54 -38.02
C ALA A 619 40.97 18.34 -37.27
N THR A 620 42.08 17.82 -37.79
CA THR A 620 42.89 16.82 -37.09
C THR A 620 43.72 17.46 -35.98
N GLY A 621 43.98 16.71 -34.91
CA GLY A 621 44.93 17.12 -33.88
C GLY A 621 46.37 16.99 -34.39
N GLY A 622 47.23 17.96 -34.07
CA GLY A 622 48.66 17.89 -34.40
C GLY A 622 49.00 17.90 -35.90
N GLY A 623 48.06 18.25 -36.78
CA GLY A 623 48.29 18.35 -38.24
C GLY A 623 48.34 16.99 -38.95
N GLN A 624 47.72 15.96 -38.39
CA GLN A 624 47.72 14.62 -38.97
C GLN A 624 46.91 14.54 -40.27
N LEU A 625 47.27 13.57 -41.12
CA LEU A 625 46.56 13.36 -42.38
C LEU A 625 45.30 12.52 -42.16
N VAL A 626 44.24 12.88 -42.88
CA VAL A 626 43.00 12.11 -42.99
C VAL A 626 43.19 11.02 -44.05
N ASN A 627 42.97 9.76 -43.69
CA ASN A 627 43.17 8.58 -44.55
C ASN A 627 44.56 8.55 -45.25
N GLY A 628 45.59 9.13 -44.65
CA GLY A 628 46.94 9.23 -45.25
C GLY A 628 47.02 10.11 -46.51
N LYS A 629 45.97 10.86 -46.85
CA LYS A 629 45.93 11.71 -48.05
C LYS A 629 46.82 12.94 -47.85
N PRO A 630 47.81 13.22 -48.74
CA PRO A 630 48.67 14.39 -48.61
C PRO A 630 47.87 15.70 -48.50
N ALA A 631 48.29 16.57 -47.57
CA ALA A 631 47.68 17.88 -47.28
C ALA A 631 46.23 17.87 -46.76
N ALA A 632 45.59 16.71 -46.57
CA ALA A 632 44.25 16.64 -46.02
C ALA A 632 44.30 16.58 -44.48
N THR A 633 44.26 17.74 -43.82
CA THR A 633 44.34 17.86 -42.34
C THR A 633 43.01 18.20 -41.69
N SER A 634 41.91 18.23 -42.45
CA SER A 634 40.56 18.47 -41.94
C SER A 634 39.49 17.79 -42.80
N ILE A 635 38.29 17.68 -42.25
CA ILE A 635 37.11 17.09 -42.88
C ILE A 635 36.00 18.15 -42.86
N ALA A 636 35.48 18.54 -44.01
CA ALA A 636 34.30 19.40 -44.08
C ALA A 636 33.03 18.54 -44.12
N VAL A 637 32.18 18.71 -43.11
CA VAL A 637 30.87 18.06 -42.98
C VAL A 637 29.81 19.09 -43.34
N SER A 638 29.16 18.92 -44.49
CA SER A 638 28.13 19.85 -44.97
C SER A 638 26.93 19.92 -44.04
N ALA A 639 26.08 20.93 -44.22
CA ALA A 639 24.81 21.03 -43.52
C ALA A 639 24.02 19.71 -43.62
N TYR A 640 23.41 19.29 -42.51
CA TYR A 640 22.59 18.08 -42.41
C TYR A 640 23.30 16.78 -42.85
N SER A 641 24.63 16.72 -42.76
CA SER A 641 25.45 15.56 -43.14
C SER A 641 26.13 14.92 -41.91
N SER A 642 26.63 13.70 -42.06
CA SER A 642 27.35 13.00 -40.99
C SER A 642 28.49 12.12 -41.51
N CYS A 643 29.48 11.86 -40.65
CA CYS A 643 30.54 10.90 -40.92
C CYS A 643 30.99 10.17 -39.64
N ASP A 644 31.56 8.98 -39.81
CA ASP A 644 32.25 8.25 -38.74
C ASP A 644 33.77 8.46 -38.86
N ILE A 645 34.42 8.88 -37.78
CA ILE A 645 35.85 9.17 -37.70
C ILE A 645 36.45 8.23 -36.65
N SER A 646 37.61 7.65 -36.92
CA SER A 646 38.34 6.81 -35.97
C SER A 646 39.82 7.14 -35.96
N LEU A 647 40.45 7.06 -34.78
CA LEU A 647 41.89 7.22 -34.64
C LEU A 647 42.56 5.85 -34.79
N THR A 648 43.39 5.69 -35.81
CA THR A 648 43.91 4.38 -36.24
C THR A 648 45.42 4.39 -36.43
N TYR A 649 45.99 3.19 -36.58
CA TYR A 649 47.38 2.95 -36.93
C TYR A 649 47.40 2.00 -38.12
N ASP A 650 48.02 2.43 -39.22
CA ASP A 650 48.06 1.67 -40.49
C ASP A 650 49.27 0.73 -40.62
N GLY A 651 50.06 0.59 -39.54
CA GLY A 651 51.33 -0.14 -39.55
C GLY A 651 52.56 0.73 -39.83
N ALA A 652 52.38 1.99 -40.26
CA ALA A 652 53.47 2.92 -40.53
C ALA A 652 53.32 4.25 -39.76
N SER A 653 52.09 4.71 -39.54
CA SER A 653 51.80 6.00 -38.92
C SER A 653 50.46 6.01 -38.19
N TYR A 654 50.31 6.90 -37.21
CA TYR A 654 49.03 7.19 -36.59
C TYR A 654 48.27 8.19 -37.45
N LEU A 655 47.02 7.88 -37.80
CA LEU A 655 46.22 8.69 -38.70
C LEU A 655 44.74 8.73 -38.32
N VAL A 656 44.05 9.74 -38.85
CA VAL A 656 42.60 9.89 -38.72
C VAL A 656 41.94 9.16 -39.87
N SER A 657 41.20 8.09 -39.56
CA SER A 657 40.45 7.32 -40.55
C SER A 657 39.00 7.79 -40.62
N LEU A 658 38.54 8.13 -41.82
CA LEU A 658 37.17 8.51 -42.11
C LEU A 658 36.42 7.34 -42.77
N GLY A 659 35.26 7.00 -42.22
CA GLY A 659 34.33 5.99 -42.72
C GLY A 659 32.87 6.43 -42.59
N GLY A 660 31.94 5.63 -43.10
CA GLY A 660 30.50 5.80 -42.88
C GLY A 660 29.96 7.22 -43.14
N VAL A 661 29.85 7.62 -44.41
CA VAL A 661 29.39 8.97 -44.79
C VAL A 661 27.91 8.96 -45.15
N ALA A 662 27.16 9.95 -44.66
CA ALA A 662 25.82 10.26 -45.15
C ALA A 662 25.74 11.77 -45.49
N GLY A 663 25.36 12.09 -46.72
CA GLY A 663 25.39 13.47 -47.24
C GLY A 663 26.74 13.82 -47.88
N THR A 664 27.13 15.10 -47.83
CA THR A 664 28.33 15.61 -48.51
C THR A 664 29.45 15.85 -47.51
N VAL A 665 30.52 15.07 -47.62
CA VAL A 665 31.74 15.19 -46.82
C VAL A 665 32.96 15.27 -47.74
N THR A 666 33.82 16.26 -47.52
CA THR A 666 35.01 16.51 -48.36
C THR A 666 36.27 16.68 -47.52
N TYR A 667 37.43 16.28 -48.08
CA TYR A 667 38.75 16.34 -47.45
C TYR A 667 39.80 17.01 -48.33
#